data_AF-A0A9E5LCT2-F1
#
_entry.id   AF-A0A9E5LCT2-F1
#
_cell.length_a   1.000
_cell.length_b   1.000
_cell.length_c   1.000
_cell.angle_alpha   90.00
_cell.angle_beta   90.00
_cell.angle_gamma   90.00
#
_symmetry.space_group_name_H-M   'P 1'
#
loop_
_entity.id
_entity.type
_entity.pdbx_description
1 polymer ?
#
loop_
_entity_poly.entity_id
_entity_poly.type
_entity_poly.pdbx_seq_one_letter_code
_entity_poly.pdbx_strand_id
1 'polypeptide(L)'
;MNILYPDSLPVSQNVDEIKRLIDNNQVIIFCGETGSGKTTQLPKICLDLGRGHKKIIGHTQPRRIAARSVASRIAEELEVDLGQEVGFKVRFTDKTSNKTKIKVMTDGVLLAETQTDPLLQKYDTLIIDEAHERNLNIDFLIGFIKQLLPKRPDLKIIITSATIDIDKFSKHFDNAPTLEISGRTFPVETVYRPMKNNEQEDMLSIEESVYQVVQEIGRQSGDILVFLPGEKDIHDIRRYLNEVLNHDYEVLPLFSRLPVPDQQKIFTTSTKKRIILTTNIAETSLTVPNIKFVIDSGLARVVRYNPRLRIEQLLIEKISQAAANQRTGRCGRIAPGLCYRLYDEDDFHSRPEYTDPEIMRSSLASVILRMASLNLGDVEAFPFIDPPFKKFIQDGYDLLFELHAVEKSRAITELGRTMAQIPIDPVFSRIIIEASKQHCLSEIIPIIAAISVADPIERPFDKLEEAEKAQMNFHDPRSGFMSFYRLWLLLLDEVKSKKIKDFAVFCKKYFLSFTRMREWQEMHKQLMQIVEELGYRLNKKESTYDQIHQSLLSGLLRNIGFKEVESNYYLGCKSLRFLIGPKLFRNKKFKWIMAAEIIDTGKFYAQCIAEINDQWIEKYAEHLLEAEYSNPRFNKKLNRVDATQKLSLFGLVIVPDRTIHYGPINPELAKSIFIRQGIVENQYISPGLFWKENQKLIKEIESLEHKSRRRDILINDDVLFDFYDEKINENIINAAGFEHWRKGVEKHQPQYLFLTKEYLMQHSAKDITETVYPNSLTINQQKYQLKYHFEPNHPRDGLTIAIPLTNLNLIDSSALDWLVPGLLKEKITWSFKNLPKDIRRKCIPVKDWLEKFLDYPRQGSFKETFNRFIWKYVDPHFLMTDDYFDSIPSHLKIKYEVINDQGKMIDLNEDLDLLKKENKKNVEAVVERIQFNIEQAGITSWPIDELPIKVEQTINGKKFEAYPAFVDYHNSISIEVFDNPKRAEQYHFQGLKRLIYFHFKERFKRIQKIPPDLSEAAIALSTQIPPKDLMENLCDVIVDEIIGQKINIRKQIDYEQLINEGRNNLPRMIDHMTLHLIKIASIYKEIQKLRLSQSYIEEIEDDIEEQLEALLPPYEKPLFQYDKLQFIPKYLEALKLRIEKYPQRIDHDQECISQYNRIKNKWVEKVLGFVENELEIPEAYINFQWKLQELRVSFFAQELKTNYPISVKRMDKEWAQMLRDYQ
;
A
#
# COMPACT_ATOMS: atom_id res chain seq x y z
N MET A 1 45.55 48.42 -8.82
CA MET A 1 44.33 48.27 -8.03
C MET A 1 44.21 49.47 -7.13
N ASN A 2 43.08 50.15 -7.19
CA ASN A 2 42.78 51.33 -6.39
C ASN A 2 41.79 50.93 -5.29
N ILE A 3 42.19 50.97 -4.02
CA ILE A 3 41.31 50.59 -2.90
C ILE A 3 40.72 51.86 -2.30
N LEU A 4 39.46 52.13 -2.62
CA LEU A 4 38.67 53.25 -2.07
C LEU A 4 37.41 52.73 -1.41
N TYR A 5 37.05 53.28 -0.25
CA TYR A 5 35.84 52.95 0.49
C TYR A 5 34.81 54.08 0.37
N PRO A 6 33.60 53.84 -0.17
CA PRO A 6 32.60 54.90 -0.31
C PRO A 6 32.02 55.33 1.04
N ASP A 7 32.11 56.61 1.41
CA ASP A 7 31.59 57.17 2.68
C ASP A 7 30.07 56.98 2.87
N SER A 8 29.35 56.75 1.77
CA SER A 8 27.90 56.50 1.78
C SER A 8 27.51 55.13 2.33
N LEU A 9 28.44 54.17 2.42
CA LEU A 9 28.17 52.80 2.88
C LEU A 9 28.48 52.65 4.39
N PRO A 10 27.58 52.05 5.19
CA PRO A 10 27.82 51.79 6.62
C PRO A 10 29.09 51.01 6.94
N VAL A 11 29.45 50.01 6.11
CA VAL A 11 30.69 49.22 6.32
C VAL A 11 31.95 50.08 6.19
N SER A 12 31.95 51.10 5.33
CA SER A 12 33.11 51.98 5.12
C SER A 12 33.47 52.80 6.37
N GLN A 13 32.49 53.07 7.24
CA GLN A 13 32.70 53.85 8.47
C GLN A 13 33.43 53.06 9.57
N ASN A 14 33.48 51.73 9.45
CA ASN A 14 34.04 50.82 10.46
C ASN A 14 35.26 50.03 9.94
N VAL A 15 35.90 50.49 8.86
CA VAL A 15 37.02 49.76 8.21
C VAL A 15 38.16 49.45 9.18
N ASP A 16 38.57 50.39 10.02
CA ASP A 16 39.69 50.18 10.95
C ASP A 16 39.38 49.16 12.06
N GLU A 17 38.13 49.14 12.52
CA GLU A 17 37.66 48.12 13.48
C GLU A 17 37.61 46.74 12.84
N ILE A 18 37.05 46.64 11.63
CA ILE A 18 36.99 45.39 10.86
C ILE A 18 38.42 44.86 10.62
N LYS A 19 39.36 45.72 10.23
CA LYS A 19 40.76 45.35 10.04
C LYS A 19 41.38 44.75 11.30
N ARG A 20 41.20 45.43 12.43
CA ARG A 20 41.69 44.97 13.74
C ARG A 20 41.10 43.62 14.13
N LEU A 21 39.81 43.41 13.89
CA LEU A 21 39.17 42.13 14.17
C LEU A 21 39.77 41.01 13.30
N ILE A 22 39.90 41.24 11.98
CA ILE A 22 40.45 40.26 11.00
C ILE A 22 41.87 39.84 11.38
N ASP A 23 42.74 40.77 11.76
CA ASP A 23 44.11 40.43 12.13
C ASP A 23 44.17 39.61 13.42
N ASN A 24 43.41 40.00 14.45
CA ASN A 24 43.48 39.41 15.78
C ASN A 24 42.73 38.08 15.93
N ASN A 25 41.78 37.76 15.05
CA ASN A 25 40.92 36.59 15.20
C ASN A 25 40.97 35.69 13.97
N GLN A 26 40.94 34.37 14.18
CA GLN A 26 40.92 33.41 13.07
C GLN A 26 39.55 33.36 12.38
N VAL A 27 38.47 33.47 13.15
CA VAL A 27 37.08 33.46 12.68
C VAL A 27 36.37 34.71 13.18
N ILE A 28 35.57 35.35 12.32
CA ILE A 28 34.73 36.50 12.66
C ILE A 28 33.34 36.31 12.06
N ILE A 29 32.32 36.63 12.84
CA ILE A 29 30.94 36.67 12.35
C ILE A 29 30.54 38.12 12.16
N PHE A 30 30.12 38.47 10.95
CA PHE A 30 29.75 39.81 10.57
C PHE A 30 28.27 39.87 10.24
N CYS A 31 27.51 40.69 10.97
CA CYS A 31 26.10 40.93 10.70
C CYS A 31 25.92 42.30 10.08
N GLY A 32 25.20 42.36 8.97
CA GLY A 32 24.81 43.63 8.38
C GLY A 32 23.64 43.47 7.42
N GLU A 33 22.71 44.40 7.48
CA GLU A 33 21.55 44.41 6.60
C GLU A 33 21.96 44.42 5.12
N THR A 34 21.09 43.88 4.26
CA THR A 34 21.29 43.96 2.81
C THR A 34 21.43 45.42 2.36
N GLY A 35 22.51 45.74 1.63
CA GLY A 35 22.82 47.11 1.20
C GLY A 35 23.82 47.86 2.10
N SER A 36 24.25 47.30 3.23
CA SER A 36 25.30 47.87 4.10
C SER A 36 26.69 47.99 3.44
N GLY A 37 26.93 47.24 2.36
CA GLY A 37 28.23 47.17 1.66
C GLY A 37 29.09 45.95 2.05
N LYS A 38 28.61 45.06 2.92
CA LYS A 38 29.37 43.90 3.45
C LYS A 38 30.03 43.06 2.34
N THR A 39 29.23 42.67 1.36
CA THR A 39 29.60 41.77 0.27
C THR A 39 30.67 42.36 -0.66
N THR A 40 30.66 43.67 -0.90
CA THR A 40 31.61 44.30 -1.82
C THR A 40 32.85 44.85 -1.12
N GLN A 41 32.72 45.31 0.14
CA GLN A 41 33.82 45.96 0.85
C GLN A 41 34.72 44.97 1.62
N LEU A 42 34.19 43.89 2.21
CA LEU A 42 35.01 42.95 2.99
C LEU A 42 36.18 42.32 2.19
N PRO A 43 35.99 41.86 0.94
CA PRO A 43 37.11 41.36 0.13
C PRO A 43 38.20 42.42 -0.11
N LYS A 44 37.81 43.69 -0.27
CA LYS A 44 38.74 44.82 -0.44
C LYS A 44 39.50 45.12 0.85
N ILE A 45 38.84 45.05 2.00
CA ILE A 45 39.48 45.19 3.33
C ILE A 45 40.50 44.07 3.57
N CYS A 46 40.16 42.82 3.25
CA CYS A 46 41.10 41.69 3.33
C CYS A 46 42.31 41.90 2.42
N LEU A 47 42.09 42.39 1.19
CA LEU A 47 43.16 42.69 0.24
C LEU A 47 44.08 43.79 0.77
N ASP A 48 43.52 44.83 1.38
CA ASP A 48 44.27 45.94 1.99
C ASP A 48 45.13 45.49 3.19
N LEU A 49 44.68 44.46 3.93
CA LEU A 49 45.47 43.78 4.97
C LEU A 49 46.58 42.86 4.40
N GLY A 50 46.77 42.82 3.09
CA GLY A 50 47.79 41.98 2.43
C GLY A 50 47.37 40.53 2.21
N ARG A 51 46.11 40.17 2.47
CA ARG A 51 45.55 38.85 2.08
C ARG A 51 45.31 38.80 0.57
N GLY A 52 45.33 37.63 -0.04
CA GLY A 52 45.15 37.51 -1.50
C GLY A 52 46.38 37.88 -2.34
N HIS A 53 47.53 38.19 -1.72
CA HIS A 53 48.77 38.50 -2.43
C HIS A 53 49.63 37.27 -2.75
N LYS A 54 49.78 36.35 -1.79
CA LYS A 54 50.52 35.08 -1.96
C LYS A 54 49.60 33.90 -2.28
N LYS A 55 48.37 33.95 -1.75
CA LYS A 55 47.28 32.98 -1.96
C LYS A 55 46.05 33.76 -2.46
N ILE A 56 44.88 33.14 -2.46
CA ILE A 56 43.64 33.75 -2.95
C ILE A 56 42.68 34.03 -1.79
N ILE A 57 41.95 35.14 -1.86
CA ILE A 57 40.74 35.38 -1.06
C ILE A 57 39.58 34.70 -1.77
N GLY A 58 39.04 33.65 -1.15
CA GLY A 58 37.82 33.00 -1.63
C GLY A 58 36.59 33.67 -1.04
N HIS A 59 35.64 34.04 -1.88
CA HIS A 59 34.39 34.66 -1.45
C HIS A 59 33.21 33.86 -1.99
N THR A 60 32.51 33.14 -1.12
CA THR A 60 31.40 32.29 -1.54
C THR A 60 30.08 33.07 -1.55
N GLN A 61 29.20 32.65 -2.45
CA GLN A 61 27.84 33.18 -2.62
C GLN A 61 26.89 32.00 -2.89
N PRO A 62 25.67 32.00 -2.35
CA PRO A 62 24.74 30.89 -2.58
C PRO A 62 24.26 30.80 -4.04
N ARG A 63 24.17 31.93 -4.74
CA ARG A 63 23.57 32.01 -6.08
C ARG A 63 24.58 32.42 -7.15
N ARG A 64 24.48 31.80 -8.33
CA ARG A 64 25.37 32.09 -9.47
C ARG A 64 25.29 33.54 -9.95
N ILE A 65 24.08 34.11 -9.99
CA ILE A 65 23.86 35.49 -10.42
C ILE A 65 24.51 36.46 -9.43
N ALA A 66 24.39 36.20 -8.12
CA ALA A 66 25.04 36.98 -7.07
C ALA A 66 26.56 36.92 -7.22
N ALA A 67 27.16 35.73 -7.33
CA ALA A 67 28.60 35.56 -7.52
C ALA A 67 29.14 36.37 -8.71
N ARG A 68 28.43 36.35 -9.85
CA ARG A 68 28.82 37.10 -11.06
C ARG A 68 28.70 38.61 -10.87
N SER A 69 27.57 39.07 -10.31
CA SER A 69 27.30 40.49 -10.08
C SER A 69 28.29 41.08 -9.08
N VAL A 70 28.53 40.38 -7.97
CA VAL A 70 29.49 40.78 -6.92
C VAL A 70 30.90 40.87 -7.48
N ALA A 71 31.35 39.87 -8.25
CA ALA A 71 32.67 39.92 -8.89
C ALA A 71 32.81 41.09 -9.87
N SER A 72 31.79 41.33 -10.70
CA SER A 72 31.78 42.48 -11.63
C SER A 72 31.88 43.80 -10.86
N ARG A 73 31.10 43.92 -9.77
CA ARG A 73 31.09 45.14 -8.96
C ARG A 73 32.41 45.39 -8.24
N ILE A 74 33.02 44.35 -7.67
CA ILE A 74 34.34 44.47 -7.02
C ILE A 74 35.41 44.84 -8.06
N ALA A 75 35.36 44.26 -9.26
CA ALA A 75 36.29 44.58 -10.34
C ALA A 75 36.15 46.05 -10.80
N GLU A 76 34.91 46.53 -10.96
CA GLU A 76 34.61 47.94 -11.27
C GLU A 76 35.14 48.87 -10.17
N GLU A 77 34.89 48.57 -8.89
CA GLU A 77 35.34 49.40 -7.76
C GLU A 77 36.86 49.41 -7.56
N LEU A 78 37.57 48.35 -7.98
CA LEU A 78 39.03 48.26 -7.91
C LEU A 78 39.73 48.75 -9.18
N GLU A 79 38.95 49.15 -10.20
CA GLU A 79 39.40 49.59 -11.52
C GLU A 79 40.27 48.52 -12.22
N VAL A 80 39.79 47.27 -12.24
CA VAL A 80 40.46 46.13 -12.90
C VAL A 80 39.54 45.38 -13.85
N ASP A 81 40.14 44.69 -14.82
CA ASP A 81 39.40 43.84 -15.74
C ASP A 81 38.91 42.55 -15.04
N LEU A 82 37.61 42.30 -15.11
CA LEU A 82 37.00 41.07 -14.60
C LEU A 82 37.63 39.84 -15.28
N GLY A 83 38.24 38.96 -14.48
CA GLY A 83 38.97 37.76 -14.89
C GLY A 83 40.48 37.84 -14.66
N GLN A 84 41.03 39.01 -14.37
CA GLN A 84 42.43 39.21 -14.00
C GLN A 84 42.61 39.10 -12.47
N GLU A 85 42.70 40.22 -11.74
CA GLU A 85 42.88 40.24 -10.28
C GLU A 85 41.60 39.88 -9.51
N VAL A 86 40.43 40.20 -10.08
CA VAL A 86 39.12 39.79 -9.56
C VAL A 86 38.48 38.86 -10.57
N GLY A 87 38.19 37.63 -10.15
CA GLY A 87 37.59 36.61 -11.00
C GLY A 87 36.38 35.97 -10.33
N PHE A 88 35.60 35.22 -11.11
CA PHE A 88 34.55 34.40 -10.55
C PHE A 88 34.55 32.99 -11.10
N LYS A 89 34.07 32.04 -10.28
CA LYS A 89 33.86 30.65 -10.69
C LYS A 89 32.51 30.15 -10.18
N VAL A 90 31.62 29.83 -11.10
CA VAL A 90 30.31 29.23 -10.80
C VAL A 90 30.18 27.94 -11.59
N ARG A 91 29.18 27.11 -11.26
CA ARG A 91 28.88 25.94 -12.11
C ARG A 91 28.66 26.43 -13.55
N PHE A 92 29.34 25.78 -14.50
CA PHE A 92 29.33 26.07 -15.94
C PHE A 92 30.14 27.28 -16.41
N THR A 93 30.79 28.04 -15.54
CA THR A 93 31.58 29.21 -15.98
C THR A 93 32.74 29.49 -15.03
N ASP A 94 33.96 29.44 -15.55
CA ASP A 94 35.17 29.85 -14.86
C ASP A 94 35.77 31.06 -15.59
N LYS A 95 35.82 32.20 -14.90
CA LYS A 95 36.47 33.43 -15.37
C LYS A 95 37.51 33.85 -14.34
N THR A 96 38.51 33.00 -14.18
CA THR A 96 39.69 33.22 -13.34
C THR A 96 40.97 33.08 -14.15
N SER A 97 42.05 33.68 -13.67
CA SER A 97 43.41 33.56 -14.21
C SER A 97 44.43 33.33 -13.10
N ASN A 98 45.69 33.07 -13.46
CA ASN A 98 46.78 32.95 -12.48
C ASN A 98 47.06 34.25 -11.70
N LYS A 99 46.51 35.40 -12.13
CA LYS A 99 46.61 36.69 -11.43
C LYS A 99 45.50 36.92 -10.41
N THR A 100 44.50 36.02 -10.34
CA THR A 100 43.32 36.20 -9.49
C THR A 100 43.72 36.26 -8.02
N LYS A 101 43.37 37.36 -7.38
CA LYS A 101 43.56 37.60 -5.94
C LYS A 101 42.26 37.43 -5.16
N ILE A 102 41.15 37.86 -5.75
CA ILE A 102 39.80 37.67 -5.20
C ILE A 102 39.03 36.76 -6.16
N LYS A 103 38.65 35.58 -5.67
CA LYS A 103 37.84 34.62 -6.41
C LYS A 103 36.47 34.53 -5.77
N VAL A 104 35.48 35.15 -6.43
CA VAL A 104 34.08 35.01 -6.03
C VAL A 104 33.52 33.71 -6.62
N MET A 105 32.90 32.86 -5.83
CA MET A 105 32.43 31.56 -6.30
C MET A 105 31.14 31.14 -5.63
N THR A 106 30.49 30.11 -6.17
CA THR A 106 29.37 29.48 -5.45
C THR A 106 29.87 28.56 -4.34
N ASP A 107 29.10 28.38 -3.28
CA ASP A 107 29.43 27.45 -2.17
C ASP A 107 29.80 26.05 -2.70
N GLY A 108 29.00 25.52 -3.62
CA GLY A 108 29.26 24.22 -4.25
C GLY A 108 30.57 24.13 -5.04
N VAL A 109 31.13 25.25 -5.53
CA VAL A 109 32.43 25.27 -6.20
C VAL A 109 33.56 25.12 -5.18
N LEU A 110 33.50 25.86 -4.07
CA LEU A 110 34.47 25.71 -2.98
C LEU A 110 34.40 24.28 -2.43
N LEU A 111 33.20 23.76 -2.24
CA LEU A 111 32.98 22.40 -1.77
C LEU A 111 33.55 21.34 -2.73
N ALA A 112 33.43 21.53 -4.05
CA ALA A 112 34.05 20.63 -5.03
C ALA A 112 35.59 20.67 -4.95
N GLU A 113 36.18 21.84 -4.69
CA GLU A 113 37.63 21.97 -4.57
C GLU A 113 38.19 21.22 -3.36
N THR A 114 37.41 21.00 -2.30
CA THR A 114 37.84 20.17 -1.14
C THR A 114 38.20 18.73 -1.50
N GLN A 115 37.72 18.20 -2.63
CA GLN A 115 38.04 16.83 -3.07
C GLN A 115 39.47 16.71 -3.60
N THR A 116 39.98 17.76 -4.24
CA THR A 116 41.33 17.79 -4.81
C THR A 116 42.31 18.54 -3.92
N ASP A 117 41.82 19.45 -3.08
CA ASP A 117 42.57 20.22 -2.09
C ASP A 117 41.86 20.17 -0.73
N PRO A 118 41.93 19.05 0.02
CA PRO A 118 41.24 18.90 1.32
C PRO A 118 41.74 19.85 2.41
N LEU A 119 42.90 20.48 2.21
CA LEU A 119 43.42 21.48 3.13
C LEU A 119 43.13 22.92 2.67
N LEU A 120 42.51 23.11 1.50
CA LEU A 120 42.25 24.41 0.88
C LEU A 120 43.50 25.30 0.83
N GLN A 121 44.65 24.73 0.45
CA GLN A 121 45.95 25.40 0.47
C GLN A 121 46.03 26.62 -0.44
N LYS A 122 45.20 26.66 -1.50
CA LYS A 122 45.09 27.80 -2.42
C LYS A 122 44.58 29.09 -1.75
N TYR A 123 43.95 28.99 -0.59
CA TYR A 123 43.28 30.10 0.09
C TYR A 123 44.01 30.51 1.39
N ASP A 124 44.13 31.82 1.60
CA ASP A 124 44.53 32.40 2.90
C ASP A 124 43.33 32.97 3.68
N THR A 125 42.24 33.28 2.98
CA THR A 125 41.04 33.88 3.54
C THR A 125 39.82 33.32 2.83
N LEU A 126 38.80 32.92 3.59
CA LEU A 126 37.49 32.55 3.07
C LEU A 126 36.41 33.44 3.67
N ILE A 127 35.61 34.03 2.80
CA ILE A 127 34.42 34.79 3.15
C ILE A 127 33.23 33.93 2.76
N ILE A 128 32.48 33.42 3.74
CA ILE A 128 31.24 32.66 3.55
C ILE A 128 30.08 33.64 3.65
N ASP A 129 29.55 34.07 2.50
CA ASP A 129 28.54 35.12 2.45
C ASP A 129 27.11 34.60 2.41
N GLU A 130 26.19 35.44 2.88
CA GLU A 130 24.76 35.15 2.96
C GLU A 130 24.47 33.84 3.74
N ALA A 131 25.21 33.60 4.83
CA ALA A 131 25.12 32.37 5.63
C ALA A 131 23.73 32.16 6.26
N HIS A 132 22.91 33.21 6.33
CA HIS A 132 21.50 33.14 6.72
C HIS A 132 20.60 32.36 5.75
N GLU A 133 21.01 32.12 4.49
CA GLU A 133 20.25 31.24 3.60
C GLU A 133 20.24 29.78 4.09
N ARG A 134 21.21 29.38 4.94
CA ARG A 134 21.30 28.05 5.59
C ARG A 134 21.05 26.89 4.61
N ASN A 135 21.65 27.00 3.42
CA ASN A 135 21.61 25.96 2.39
C ASN A 135 22.54 24.79 2.76
N LEU A 136 22.32 23.62 2.14
CA LEU A 136 23.05 22.40 2.47
C LEU A 136 24.57 22.53 2.30
N ASN A 137 25.02 23.27 1.28
CA ASN A 137 26.45 23.45 1.00
C ASN A 137 27.13 24.35 2.04
N ILE A 138 26.46 25.42 2.49
CA ILE A 138 26.96 26.34 3.51
C ILE A 138 27.14 25.59 4.84
N ASP A 139 26.11 24.87 5.29
CA ASP A 139 26.16 24.13 6.55
C ASP A 139 27.26 23.06 6.54
N PHE A 140 27.42 22.36 5.41
CA PHE A 140 28.55 21.44 5.23
C PHE A 140 29.90 22.14 5.30
N LEU A 141 30.07 23.23 4.53
CA LEU A 141 31.33 23.98 4.47
C LEU A 141 31.72 24.50 5.86
N ILE A 142 30.76 24.99 6.63
CA ILE A 142 30.99 25.48 7.99
C ILE A 142 31.52 24.36 8.89
N GLY A 143 30.88 23.19 8.90
CA GLY A 143 31.36 22.06 9.69
C GLY A 143 32.71 21.53 9.23
N PHE A 144 32.94 21.51 7.90
CA PHE A 144 34.23 21.12 7.34
C PHE A 144 35.34 22.11 7.75
N ILE A 145 35.05 23.41 7.68
CA ILE A 145 35.96 24.47 8.10
C ILE A 145 36.26 24.34 9.60
N LYS A 146 35.26 24.07 10.45
CA LYS A 146 35.46 23.86 11.89
C LYS A 146 36.50 22.76 12.17
N GLN A 147 36.47 21.65 11.42
CA GLN A 147 37.49 20.59 11.52
C GLN A 147 38.83 20.96 10.87
N LEU A 148 38.83 21.83 9.86
CA LEU A 148 40.03 22.28 9.15
C LEU A 148 40.85 23.32 9.94
N LEU A 149 40.19 24.22 10.67
CA LEU A 149 40.86 25.34 11.35
C LEU A 149 42.00 24.94 12.28
N PRO A 150 41.90 23.87 13.11
CA PRO A 150 43.03 23.38 13.90
C PRO A 150 44.25 22.96 13.06
N LYS A 151 44.05 22.54 11.80
CA LYS A 151 45.11 22.15 10.86
C LYS A 151 45.63 23.32 10.03
N ARG A 152 44.88 24.42 9.94
CA ARG A 152 45.17 25.62 9.13
C ARG A 152 45.07 26.90 9.97
N PRO A 153 45.97 27.11 10.94
CA PRO A 153 45.97 28.32 11.78
C PRO A 153 46.21 29.62 10.97
N ASP A 154 46.76 29.51 9.76
CA ASP A 154 46.99 30.64 8.85
C ASP A 154 45.72 31.12 8.11
N LEU A 155 44.69 30.26 8.01
CA LEU A 155 43.47 30.51 7.25
C LEU A 155 42.51 31.39 8.07
N LYS A 156 42.10 32.53 7.50
CA LYS A 156 41.10 33.44 8.07
C LYS A 156 39.71 33.11 7.54
N ILE A 157 38.70 33.11 8.41
CA ILE A 157 37.31 32.86 8.05
C ILE A 157 36.46 34.06 8.45
N ILE A 158 35.65 34.55 7.50
CA ILE A 158 34.67 35.60 7.74
C ILE A 158 33.31 35.05 7.33
N ILE A 159 32.36 35.01 8.25
CA ILE A 159 31.00 34.54 7.98
C ILE A 159 30.09 35.76 8.01
N THR A 160 29.37 36.03 6.92
CA THR A 160 28.47 37.18 6.83
C THR A 160 27.01 36.75 6.82
N SER A 161 26.21 37.39 7.67
CA SER A 161 24.77 37.18 7.81
C SER A 161 24.00 38.49 7.67
N ALA A 162 22.75 38.41 7.21
CA ALA A 162 21.81 39.53 7.20
C ALA A 162 20.76 39.43 8.32
N THR A 163 20.77 38.34 9.09
CA THR A 163 19.82 38.07 10.18
C THR A 163 20.53 37.89 11.52
N ILE A 164 19.78 38.05 12.61
CA ILE A 164 20.24 38.12 14.01
C ILE A 164 20.65 36.75 14.59
N ASP A 165 20.58 35.62 13.86
CA ASP A 165 21.05 34.29 14.32
C ASP A 165 22.60 34.16 14.36
N ILE A 166 23.28 35.24 14.74
CA ILE A 166 24.73 35.40 14.85
C ILE A 166 25.25 34.53 16.00
N ASP A 167 24.45 34.38 17.06
CA ASP A 167 24.80 33.64 18.27
C ASP A 167 25.11 32.17 17.97
N LYS A 168 24.35 31.53 17.07
CA LYS A 168 24.65 30.14 16.68
C LYS A 168 25.97 30.02 15.96
N PHE A 169 26.27 30.90 15.00
CA PHE A 169 27.55 30.90 14.31
C PHE A 169 28.71 31.20 15.26
N SER A 170 28.55 32.18 16.16
CA SER A 170 29.56 32.51 17.17
C SER A 170 29.84 31.31 18.07
N LYS A 171 28.80 30.71 18.67
CA LYS A 171 28.92 29.51 19.51
C LYS A 171 29.57 28.34 18.78
N HIS A 172 29.20 28.11 17.52
CA HIS A 172 29.78 27.06 16.69
C HIS A 172 31.29 27.20 16.54
N PHE A 173 31.80 28.42 16.41
CA PHE A 173 33.23 28.75 16.32
C PHE A 173 33.83 29.23 17.64
N ASP A 174 33.48 28.57 18.74
CA ASP A 174 34.07 28.78 20.08
C ASP A 174 33.90 30.21 20.61
N ASN A 175 32.71 30.79 20.41
CA ASN A 175 32.37 32.17 20.71
C ASN A 175 33.20 33.19 19.92
N ALA A 176 33.32 32.96 18.60
CA ALA A 176 33.98 33.88 17.69
C ALA A 176 33.38 35.31 17.78
N PRO A 177 34.21 36.36 17.69
CA PRO A 177 33.73 37.74 17.82
C PRO A 177 32.72 38.08 16.74
N THR A 178 31.70 38.82 17.17
CA THR A 178 30.61 39.29 16.33
C THR A 178 30.73 40.80 16.13
N LEU A 179 30.48 41.26 14.90
CA LEU A 179 30.38 42.70 14.60
C LEU A 179 29.06 42.95 13.87
N GLU A 180 28.24 43.84 14.42
CA GLU A 180 26.97 44.23 13.85
C GLU A 180 27.05 45.64 13.28
N ILE A 181 26.72 45.78 11.99
CA ILE A 181 26.66 47.07 11.31
C ILE A 181 25.23 47.32 10.84
N SER A 182 24.56 48.26 11.50
CA SER A 182 23.21 48.69 11.14
C SER A 182 23.18 49.28 9.73
N GLY A 183 22.18 48.90 8.94
CA GLY A 183 21.95 49.46 7.62
C GLY A 183 21.40 50.89 7.66
N ARG A 184 21.38 51.56 6.50
CA ARG A 184 20.56 52.78 6.29
C ARG A 184 19.18 52.35 5.80
N THR A 185 18.34 51.86 6.69
CA THR A 185 16.94 51.52 6.38
C THR A 185 16.00 52.61 6.89
N PHE A 186 15.00 52.96 6.08
CA PHE A 186 13.92 53.85 6.49
C PHE A 186 12.90 53.06 7.31
N PRO A 187 12.18 53.70 8.24
CA PRO A 187 11.17 53.02 9.04
C PRO A 187 10.06 52.42 8.16
N VAL A 188 9.64 51.20 8.49
CA VAL A 188 8.54 50.50 7.82
C VAL A 188 7.41 50.27 8.82
N GLU A 189 6.22 50.72 8.50
CA GLU A 189 5.00 50.45 9.28
C GLU A 189 4.40 49.12 8.84
N THR A 190 4.08 48.25 9.80
CA THR A 190 3.45 46.95 9.53
C THR A 190 1.97 47.01 9.86
N VAL A 191 1.13 46.59 8.93
CA VAL A 191 -0.33 46.62 9.04
C VAL A 191 -0.86 45.19 8.87
N TYR A 192 -1.58 44.68 9.86
CA TYR A 192 -2.21 43.36 9.79
C TYR A 192 -3.62 43.48 9.17
N ARG A 193 -3.88 42.65 8.16
CA ARG A 193 -5.13 42.60 7.37
C ARG A 193 -5.52 41.12 7.15
N PRO A 194 -5.96 40.40 8.20
CA PRO A 194 -6.35 39.00 8.05
C PRO A 194 -7.46 38.87 6.99
N MET A 195 -7.44 37.77 6.22
CA MET A 195 -8.39 37.50 5.12
C MET A 195 -9.79 37.11 5.63
N LYS A 196 -10.39 37.92 6.52
CA LYS A 196 -11.74 37.73 7.05
C LYS A 196 -12.59 38.93 6.66
N ASN A 197 -13.83 38.70 6.25
CA ASN A 197 -14.76 39.78 5.99
C ASN A 197 -15.31 40.34 7.32
N ASN A 198 -15.39 41.68 7.46
CA ASN A 198 -15.85 42.31 8.71
C ASN A 198 -17.36 42.17 8.94
N GLU A 199 -18.12 41.73 7.93
CA GLU A 199 -19.60 41.67 7.96
C GLU A 199 -20.18 40.25 7.84
N GLN A 200 -19.37 39.25 7.43
CA GLN A 200 -19.76 37.85 7.22
C GLN A 200 -18.59 36.97 7.68
N GLU A 201 -18.81 35.88 8.42
CA GLU A 201 -17.74 34.96 8.88
C GLU A 201 -16.98 34.24 7.72
N ASP A 202 -17.25 34.61 6.47
CA ASP A 202 -16.62 34.08 5.27
C ASP A 202 -15.18 34.59 5.10
N MET A 203 -14.26 33.68 4.76
CA MET A 203 -12.90 34.05 4.40
C MET A 203 -12.86 34.69 3.01
N LEU A 204 -12.14 35.81 2.90
CA LEU A 204 -11.85 36.43 1.61
C LEU A 204 -10.83 35.59 0.84
N SER A 205 -10.94 35.57 -0.48
CA SER A 205 -9.89 35.02 -1.33
C SER A 205 -8.61 35.88 -1.25
N ILE A 206 -7.45 35.31 -1.63
CA ILE A 206 -6.18 36.06 -1.68
C ILE A 206 -6.29 37.17 -2.73
N GLU A 207 -6.95 36.90 -3.85
CA GLU A 207 -7.24 37.83 -4.94
C GLU A 207 -7.97 39.08 -4.43
N GLU A 208 -9.08 38.89 -3.71
CA GLU A 208 -9.88 39.97 -3.13
C GLU A 208 -9.12 40.72 -2.05
N SER A 209 -8.39 40.01 -1.19
CA SER A 209 -7.59 40.62 -0.11
C SER A 209 -6.47 41.51 -0.67
N VAL A 210 -5.77 41.04 -1.70
CA VAL A 210 -4.75 41.84 -2.42
C VAL A 210 -5.40 43.06 -3.07
N TYR A 211 -6.56 42.88 -3.72
CA TYR A 211 -7.29 43.99 -4.34
C TYR A 211 -7.73 45.06 -3.33
N GLN A 212 -8.29 44.67 -2.18
CA GLN A 212 -8.68 45.60 -1.12
C GLN A 212 -7.50 46.43 -0.61
N VAL A 213 -6.34 45.80 -0.39
CA VAL A 213 -5.13 46.51 0.02
C VAL A 213 -4.62 47.45 -1.09
N VAL A 214 -4.68 47.02 -2.35
CA VAL A 214 -4.32 47.90 -3.50
C VAL A 214 -5.24 49.12 -3.55
N GLN A 215 -6.54 48.98 -3.26
CA GLN A 215 -7.49 50.09 -3.15
C GLN A 215 -7.19 50.99 -1.95
N GLU A 216 -6.85 50.42 -0.79
CA GLU A 216 -6.44 51.16 0.42
C GLU A 216 -5.21 52.03 0.16
N ILE A 217 -4.21 51.50 -0.55
CA ILE A 217 -3.02 52.24 -0.97
C ILE A 217 -3.39 53.39 -1.94
N GLY A 218 -4.33 53.15 -2.84
CA GLY A 218 -4.85 54.14 -3.79
C GLY A 218 -3.76 54.88 -4.59
N ARG A 219 -3.91 56.20 -4.71
CA ARG A 219 -3.05 57.08 -5.54
C ARG A 219 -1.70 57.46 -4.90
N GLN A 220 -1.34 56.89 -3.74
CA GLN A 220 -0.04 57.18 -3.13
C GLN A 220 1.12 56.77 -4.06
N SER A 221 2.18 57.57 -4.11
CA SER A 221 3.36 57.32 -4.95
C SER A 221 4.21 56.15 -4.46
N GLY A 222 4.74 55.33 -5.37
CA GLY A 222 5.62 54.19 -5.09
C GLY A 222 5.02 52.86 -5.56
N ASP A 223 5.87 51.89 -5.90
CA ASP A 223 5.43 50.60 -6.45
C ASP A 223 5.04 49.60 -5.35
N ILE A 224 4.21 48.61 -5.73
CA ILE A 224 3.69 47.56 -4.86
C ILE A 224 4.38 46.24 -5.18
N LEU A 225 4.90 45.56 -4.16
CA LEU A 225 5.46 44.21 -4.24
C LEU A 225 4.57 43.23 -3.47
N VAL A 226 4.07 42.19 -4.15
CA VAL A 226 3.14 41.21 -3.56
C VAL A 226 3.82 39.85 -3.48
N PHE A 227 3.98 39.29 -2.29
CA PHE A 227 4.55 37.96 -2.09
C PHE A 227 3.48 36.87 -2.10
N LEU A 228 3.66 35.88 -2.98
CA LEU A 228 2.72 34.80 -3.26
C LEU A 228 3.41 33.43 -3.24
N PRO A 229 2.68 32.34 -2.93
CA PRO A 229 3.29 31.02 -2.76
C PRO A 229 3.74 30.37 -4.08
N GLY A 230 3.13 30.67 -5.23
CA GLY A 230 3.45 29.99 -6.49
C GLY A 230 3.09 30.73 -7.77
N GLU A 231 3.50 30.14 -8.90
CA GLU A 231 3.29 30.67 -10.25
C GLU A 231 1.81 30.75 -10.62
N LYS A 232 1.02 29.72 -10.25
CA LYS A 232 -0.43 29.70 -10.49
C LYS A 232 -1.11 30.89 -9.81
N ASP A 233 -0.79 31.12 -8.53
CA ASP A 233 -1.34 32.22 -7.74
C ASP A 233 -1.00 33.58 -8.36
N ILE A 234 0.24 33.74 -8.84
CA ILE A 234 0.67 34.94 -9.59
C ILE A 234 -0.19 35.15 -10.85
N HIS A 235 -0.51 34.10 -11.60
CA HIS A 235 -1.29 34.22 -12.83
C HIS A 235 -2.76 34.50 -12.55
N ASP A 236 -3.34 33.84 -11.56
CA ASP A 236 -4.74 33.98 -11.17
C ASP A 236 -4.98 35.41 -10.63
N ILE A 237 -4.15 35.88 -9.70
CA ILE A 237 -4.20 37.25 -9.18
C ILE A 237 -3.90 38.27 -10.27
N ARG A 238 -2.95 38.01 -11.17
CA ARG A 238 -2.69 38.93 -12.30
C ARG A 238 -3.91 39.07 -13.19
N ARG A 239 -4.59 37.96 -13.51
CA ARG A 239 -5.81 37.99 -14.33
C ARG A 239 -6.89 38.79 -13.62
N TYR A 240 -7.17 38.45 -12.36
CA TYR A 240 -8.15 39.13 -11.52
C TYR A 240 -7.87 40.64 -11.44
N LEU A 241 -6.66 41.04 -11.05
CA LEU A 241 -6.28 42.46 -10.94
C LEU A 241 -6.38 43.21 -12.28
N ASN A 242 -6.08 42.57 -13.41
CA ASN A 242 -6.26 43.22 -14.72
C ASN A 242 -7.74 43.38 -15.12
N GLU A 243 -8.65 42.57 -14.56
CA GLU A 243 -10.09 42.69 -14.78
C GLU A 243 -10.72 43.76 -13.88
N VAL A 244 -10.29 43.84 -12.62
CA VAL A 244 -10.91 44.73 -11.61
C VAL A 244 -10.22 46.10 -11.46
N LEU A 245 -8.94 46.24 -11.84
CA LEU A 245 -8.25 47.53 -11.83
C LEU A 245 -8.36 48.20 -13.20
N ASN A 246 -8.55 49.52 -13.20
CA ASN A 246 -8.42 50.34 -14.39
C ASN A 246 -6.99 50.24 -14.97
N HIS A 247 -6.80 50.62 -16.24
CA HIS A 247 -5.50 50.62 -16.93
C HIS A 247 -4.41 51.57 -16.34
N ASP A 248 -4.60 52.06 -15.11
CA ASP A 248 -3.68 52.94 -14.36
C ASP A 248 -2.49 52.18 -13.75
N TYR A 249 -2.60 50.86 -13.60
CA TYR A 249 -1.55 49.98 -13.06
C TYR A 249 -0.88 49.13 -14.14
N GLU A 250 0.39 48.81 -13.91
CA GLU A 250 1.12 47.81 -14.68
C GLU A 250 1.38 46.57 -13.80
N VAL A 251 0.67 45.47 -14.06
CA VAL A 251 0.77 44.23 -13.25
C VAL A 251 1.79 43.27 -13.88
N LEU A 252 2.93 43.12 -13.20
CA LEU A 252 4.09 42.37 -13.67
C LEU A 252 4.35 41.11 -12.83
N PRO A 253 4.52 39.92 -13.44
CA PRO A 253 4.93 38.73 -12.72
C PRO A 253 6.44 38.69 -12.47
N LEU A 254 6.87 38.05 -11.37
CA LEU A 254 8.27 37.80 -11.05
C LEU A 254 8.45 36.44 -10.34
N PHE A 255 8.83 35.42 -11.08
CA PHE A 255 9.14 34.08 -10.56
C PHE A 255 10.32 33.45 -11.33
N SER A 256 10.91 32.39 -10.78
CA SER A 256 12.18 31.82 -11.27
C SER A 256 12.17 31.35 -12.73
N ARG A 257 11.03 30.81 -13.21
CA ARG A 257 10.85 30.32 -14.59
C ARG A 257 10.59 31.44 -15.62
N LEU A 258 10.37 32.68 -15.17
CA LEU A 258 10.06 33.79 -16.08
C LEU A 258 11.22 34.06 -17.05
N PRO A 259 10.97 34.27 -18.36
CA PRO A 259 12.01 34.58 -19.34
C PRO A 259 12.84 35.82 -18.95
N VAL A 260 14.14 35.81 -19.26
CA VAL A 260 15.08 36.91 -18.90
C VAL A 260 14.61 38.29 -19.39
N PRO A 261 14.11 38.47 -20.63
CA PRO A 261 13.61 39.78 -21.07
C PRO A 261 12.44 40.29 -20.23
N ASP A 262 11.58 39.39 -19.75
CA ASP A 262 10.44 39.74 -18.90
C ASP A 262 10.87 40.05 -17.47
N GLN A 263 11.89 39.35 -16.94
CA GLN A 263 12.52 39.72 -15.67
C GLN A 263 13.16 41.11 -15.75
N GLN A 264 13.77 41.47 -16.89
CA GLN A 264 14.40 42.78 -17.08
C GLN A 264 13.41 43.94 -17.07
N LYS A 265 12.15 43.73 -17.50
CA LYS A 265 11.09 44.76 -17.44
C LYS A 265 10.83 45.27 -16.02
N ILE A 266 11.13 44.47 -15.00
CA ILE A 266 10.96 44.85 -13.59
C ILE A 266 11.97 45.93 -13.18
N PHE A 267 13.12 46.00 -13.86
CA PHE A 267 14.17 46.99 -13.60
C PHE A 267 14.03 48.25 -14.45
N THR A 268 13.16 48.25 -15.46
CA THR A 268 12.90 49.44 -16.28
C THR A 268 11.91 50.39 -15.60
N THR A 269 12.16 51.70 -15.70
CA THR A 269 11.27 52.74 -15.21
C THR A 269 9.98 52.79 -16.02
N SER A 270 8.82 52.74 -15.35
CA SER A 270 7.49 52.86 -15.96
C SER A 270 6.85 54.20 -15.58
N THR A 271 5.98 54.72 -16.45
CA THR A 271 5.15 55.91 -16.17
C THR A 271 3.90 55.57 -15.37
N LYS A 272 3.50 54.29 -15.34
CA LYS A 272 2.40 53.77 -14.53
C LYS A 272 2.92 53.20 -13.23
N LYS A 273 2.06 53.18 -12.20
CA LYS A 273 2.37 52.53 -10.92
C LYS A 273 2.39 51.02 -11.12
N ARG A 274 3.44 50.35 -10.64
CA ARG A 274 3.65 48.93 -10.88
C ARG A 274 3.18 48.09 -9.70
N ILE A 275 2.55 46.96 -10.02
CA ILE A 275 2.23 45.90 -9.07
C ILE A 275 3.03 44.67 -9.49
N ILE A 276 4.05 44.35 -8.70
CA ILE A 276 4.96 43.23 -8.98
C ILE A 276 4.53 42.04 -8.12
N LEU A 277 4.02 41.01 -8.77
CA LEU A 277 3.57 39.76 -8.14
C LEU A 277 4.73 38.77 -8.13
N THR A 278 5.21 38.37 -6.96
CA THR A 278 6.46 37.62 -6.83
C THR A 278 6.41 36.45 -5.87
N THR A 279 7.27 35.44 -6.10
CA THR A 279 7.59 34.42 -5.09
C THR A 279 8.69 34.93 -4.15
N ASN A 280 9.27 34.04 -3.35
CA ASN A 280 10.45 34.33 -2.52
C ASN A 280 11.73 34.77 -3.29
N ILE A 281 11.70 34.89 -4.63
CA ILE A 281 12.85 35.37 -5.42
C ILE A 281 13.25 36.80 -5.07
N ALA A 282 12.29 37.66 -4.71
CA ALA A 282 12.54 39.03 -4.28
C ALA A 282 12.87 39.17 -2.79
N GLU A 283 12.76 38.08 -2.01
CA GLU A 283 12.91 38.08 -0.56
C GLU A 283 14.35 38.29 -0.09
N THR A 284 15.34 37.75 -0.81
CA THR A 284 16.77 37.87 -0.48
C THR A 284 17.56 38.50 -1.63
N SER A 285 17.70 37.78 -2.75
CA SER A 285 18.77 38.02 -3.73
C SER A 285 18.46 39.00 -4.86
N LEU A 286 17.23 39.47 -4.99
CA LEU A 286 16.85 40.46 -6.00
C LEU A 286 16.36 41.74 -5.32
N THR A 287 16.94 42.87 -5.73
CA THR A 287 16.52 44.19 -5.25
C THR A 287 15.68 44.84 -6.33
N VAL A 288 14.36 44.84 -6.13
CA VAL A 288 13.44 45.52 -7.05
C VAL A 288 13.46 47.02 -6.72
N PRO A 289 13.68 47.91 -7.72
CA PRO A 289 13.75 49.34 -7.47
C PRO A 289 12.36 49.94 -7.18
N ASN A 290 12.32 51.06 -6.45
CA ASN A 290 11.14 51.91 -6.24
C ASN A 290 9.96 51.25 -5.46
N ILE A 291 10.21 50.18 -4.71
CA ILE A 291 9.19 49.55 -3.86
C ILE A 291 8.96 50.40 -2.61
N LYS A 292 7.70 50.79 -2.39
CA LYS A 292 7.25 51.50 -1.17
C LYS A 292 6.17 50.72 -0.40
N PHE A 293 5.45 49.82 -1.09
CA PHE A 293 4.40 49.01 -0.47
C PHE A 293 4.72 47.53 -0.65
N VAL A 294 4.59 46.76 0.42
CA VAL A 294 4.67 45.30 0.39
C VAL A 294 3.31 44.74 0.81
N ILE A 295 2.84 43.72 0.11
CA ILE A 295 1.70 42.89 0.50
C ILE A 295 2.22 41.47 0.66
N ASP A 296 2.15 40.91 1.87
CA ASP A 296 2.66 39.60 2.20
C ASP A 296 1.51 38.62 2.50
N SER A 297 1.34 37.62 1.65
CA SER A 297 0.39 36.52 1.90
C SER A 297 0.76 35.68 3.12
N GLY A 298 2.01 35.75 3.59
CA GLY A 298 2.49 34.96 4.72
C GLY A 298 2.74 33.49 4.37
N LEU A 299 2.65 33.12 3.09
CA LEU A 299 2.82 31.77 2.60
C LEU A 299 4.06 31.67 1.68
N ALA A 300 4.63 30.48 1.63
CA ALA A 300 5.66 30.12 0.66
C ALA A 300 5.53 28.65 0.28
N ARG A 301 5.92 28.32 -0.95
CA ARG A 301 6.09 26.93 -1.36
C ARG A 301 7.50 26.46 -1.00
N VAL A 302 7.58 25.45 -0.13
CA VAL A 302 8.82 24.91 0.44
C VAL A 302 9.01 23.48 -0.05
N VAL A 303 10.24 23.16 -0.47
CA VAL A 303 10.63 21.78 -0.78
C VAL A 303 10.88 21.02 0.53
N ARG A 304 10.19 19.90 0.70
CA ARG A 304 10.33 18.97 1.83
C ARG A 304 10.63 17.57 1.29
N TYR A 305 11.66 16.93 1.81
CA TYR A 305 11.99 15.55 1.50
C TYR A 305 11.31 14.59 2.47
N ASN A 306 10.61 13.59 1.93
CA ASN A 306 10.03 12.50 2.71
C ASN A 306 10.98 11.29 2.70
N PRO A 307 11.72 10.99 3.79
CA PRO A 307 12.69 9.90 3.79
C PRO A 307 12.05 8.50 3.67
N ARG A 308 10.77 8.35 4.04
CA ARG A 308 10.09 7.04 3.90
C ARG A 308 9.83 6.71 2.43
N LEU A 309 9.32 7.68 1.69
CA LEU A 309 8.97 7.53 0.27
C LEU A 309 10.16 7.84 -0.65
N ARG A 310 11.14 8.61 -0.18
CA ARG A 310 12.24 9.23 -0.94
C ARG A 310 11.75 10.14 -2.07
N ILE A 311 10.68 10.88 -1.78
CA ILE A 311 10.03 11.81 -2.71
C ILE A 311 10.20 13.22 -2.16
N GLU A 312 10.50 14.16 -3.06
CA GLU A 312 10.43 15.58 -2.77
C GLU A 312 8.98 16.07 -2.94
N GLN A 313 8.48 16.76 -1.93
CA GLN A 313 7.15 17.35 -1.89
C GLN A 313 7.26 18.87 -1.90
N LEU A 314 6.40 19.52 -2.68
CA LEU A 314 6.29 20.97 -2.74
C LEU A 314 5.08 21.43 -1.92
N LEU A 315 5.29 21.67 -0.63
CA LEU A 315 4.22 22.04 0.30
C LEU A 315 4.08 23.56 0.39
N ILE A 316 2.84 24.04 0.51
CA ILE A 316 2.57 25.44 0.85
C ILE A 316 2.53 25.53 2.38
N GLU A 317 3.43 26.34 2.95
CA GLU A 317 3.60 26.47 4.40
C GLU A 317 3.58 27.96 4.81
N LYS A 318 3.28 28.22 6.08
CA LYS A 318 3.44 29.56 6.68
C LYS A 318 4.93 29.90 6.77
N ILE A 319 5.29 31.12 6.40
CA ILE A 319 6.67 31.60 6.51
C ILE A 319 7.06 31.87 7.97
N SER A 320 8.36 31.82 8.28
CA SER A 320 8.92 32.19 9.59
C SER A 320 8.83 33.70 9.85
N GLN A 321 9.01 34.09 11.11
CA GLN A 321 9.07 35.51 11.48
C GLN A 321 10.22 36.24 10.78
N ALA A 322 11.41 35.60 10.71
CA ALA A 322 12.55 36.15 9.99
C ALA A 322 12.27 36.39 8.50
N ALA A 323 11.62 35.44 7.82
CA ALA A 323 11.23 35.60 6.41
C ALA A 323 10.21 36.72 6.23
N ALA A 324 9.19 36.80 7.09
CA ALA A 324 8.22 37.89 7.07
C ALA A 324 8.88 39.26 7.27
N ASN A 325 9.83 39.37 8.21
CA ASN A 325 10.58 40.60 8.45
C ASN A 325 11.50 40.96 7.27
N GLN A 326 12.09 39.98 6.58
CA GLN A 326 12.86 40.22 5.36
C GLN A 326 11.98 40.74 4.21
N ARG A 327 10.75 40.22 4.08
CA ARG A 327 9.75 40.72 3.11
C ARG A 327 9.35 42.16 3.44
N THR A 328 9.09 42.46 4.72
CA THR A 328 8.84 43.82 5.22
C THR A 328 9.99 44.78 4.87
N GLY A 329 11.25 44.36 5.04
CA GLY A 329 12.42 45.16 4.70
C GLY A 329 12.54 45.57 3.22
N ARG A 330 11.72 45.02 2.31
CA ARG A 330 11.75 45.35 0.88
C ARG A 330 11.13 46.70 0.54
N CYS A 331 10.25 47.25 1.38
CA CYS A 331 9.67 48.59 1.20
C CYS A 331 10.37 49.72 1.98
N GLY A 332 11.41 49.43 2.77
CA GLY A 332 12.14 50.41 3.60
C GLY A 332 13.49 50.88 3.06
N ARG A 333 13.79 50.66 1.77
CA ARG A 333 15.15 50.87 1.22
C ARG A 333 15.41 52.28 0.67
N ILE A 334 14.39 52.96 0.19
CA ILE A 334 14.52 54.26 -0.51
C ILE A 334 13.82 55.38 0.27
N ALA A 335 12.71 55.06 0.93
CA ALA A 335 11.89 55.97 1.71
C ALA A 335 11.10 55.15 2.75
N PRO A 336 10.41 55.80 3.72
CA PRO A 336 9.48 55.11 4.61
C PRO A 336 8.42 54.33 3.82
N GLY A 337 8.20 53.08 4.21
CA GLY A 337 7.32 52.14 3.51
C GLY A 337 6.22 51.57 4.39
N LEU A 338 5.23 50.93 3.76
CA LEU A 338 4.18 50.16 4.46
C LEU A 338 4.22 48.70 4.02
N CYS A 339 4.05 47.80 5.00
CA CYS A 339 3.95 46.37 4.77
C CYS A 339 2.59 45.86 5.28
N TYR A 340 1.75 45.39 4.38
CA TYR A 340 0.48 44.77 4.69
C TYR A 340 0.65 43.25 4.79
N ARG A 341 0.37 42.67 5.96
CA ARG A 341 0.38 41.23 6.19
C ARG A 341 -1.04 40.71 6.12
N LEU A 342 -1.32 39.75 5.22
CA LEU A 342 -2.66 39.21 5.01
C LEU A 342 -3.07 38.15 6.06
N TYR A 343 -2.53 38.28 7.27
CA TYR A 343 -2.72 37.38 8.42
C TYR A 343 -2.74 38.25 9.69
N ASP A 344 -3.26 37.71 10.80
CA ASP A 344 -3.32 38.43 12.06
C ASP A 344 -1.97 38.42 12.81
N GLU A 345 -1.87 39.30 13.81
CA GLU A 345 -0.66 39.49 14.62
C GLU A 345 -0.38 38.29 15.53
N ASP A 346 -1.41 37.63 16.05
CA ASP A 346 -1.26 36.42 16.87
C ASP A 346 -0.69 35.27 16.03
N ASP A 347 -1.15 35.11 14.78
CA ASP A 347 -0.59 34.18 13.81
C ASP A 347 0.89 34.48 13.56
N PHE A 348 1.28 35.76 13.40
CA PHE A 348 2.68 36.14 13.27
C PHE A 348 3.53 35.71 14.46
N HIS A 349 3.07 35.99 15.68
CA HIS A 349 3.80 35.64 16.91
C HIS A 349 3.85 34.13 17.18
N SER A 350 2.87 33.36 16.69
CA SER A 350 2.84 31.89 16.82
C SER A 350 3.80 31.16 15.86
N ARG A 351 4.28 31.83 14.80
CA ARG A 351 5.19 31.24 13.80
C ARG A 351 6.59 31.00 14.36
N PRO A 352 7.34 30.02 13.83
CA PRO A 352 8.74 29.84 14.20
C PRO A 352 9.56 31.09 13.85
N GLU A 353 10.53 31.40 14.69
CA GLU A 353 11.39 32.57 14.53
C GLU A 353 12.21 32.51 13.24
N TYR A 354 12.74 31.32 12.92
CA TYR A 354 13.57 31.06 11.74
C TYR A 354 13.01 29.92 10.90
N THR A 355 13.35 29.92 9.61
CA THR A 355 13.04 28.82 8.69
C THR A 355 13.98 27.64 8.95
N ASP A 356 13.46 26.41 8.89
CA ASP A 356 14.28 25.20 9.01
C ASP A 356 15.42 25.19 7.96
N PRO A 357 16.66 24.92 8.38
CA PRO A 357 17.80 24.83 7.46
C PRO A 357 17.61 23.66 6.50
N GLU A 358 18.18 23.77 5.30
CA GLU A 358 17.98 22.80 4.22
C GLU A 358 18.43 21.38 4.63
N ILE A 359 19.49 21.29 5.43
CA ILE A 359 20.02 20.02 5.95
C ILE A 359 19.00 19.20 6.75
N MET A 360 17.98 19.84 7.33
CA MET A 360 16.94 19.17 8.10
C MET A 360 15.74 18.70 7.25
N ARG A 361 15.70 19.07 5.96
CA ARG A 361 14.53 18.86 5.09
C ARG A 361 14.86 18.37 3.67
N SER A 362 16.12 18.06 3.37
CA SER A 362 16.58 17.53 2.08
C SER A 362 17.26 16.16 2.24
N SER A 363 17.43 15.42 1.13
CA SER A 363 18.19 14.17 1.13
C SER A 363 19.66 14.40 1.49
N LEU A 364 20.23 13.53 2.32
CA LEU A 364 21.61 13.63 2.80
C LEU A 364 22.59 12.72 2.05
N ALA A 365 22.13 11.89 1.10
CA ALA A 365 22.99 10.89 0.46
C ALA A 365 24.25 11.50 -0.20
N SER A 366 24.12 12.64 -0.90
CA SER A 366 25.27 13.32 -1.51
C SER A 366 26.27 13.85 -0.47
N VAL A 367 25.76 14.39 0.65
CA VAL A 367 26.57 14.87 1.78
C VAL A 367 27.32 13.71 2.44
N ILE A 368 26.61 12.63 2.78
CA ILE A 368 27.18 11.45 3.43
C ILE A 368 28.26 10.82 2.53
N LEU A 369 27.98 10.66 1.23
CA LEU A 369 28.94 10.11 0.28
C LEU A 369 30.21 10.96 0.21
N ARG A 370 30.06 12.29 0.22
CA ARG A 370 31.18 13.22 0.22
C ARG A 370 31.98 13.16 1.53
N MET A 371 31.32 13.12 2.68
CA MET A 371 31.98 12.97 3.98
C MET A 371 32.78 11.68 4.07
N ALA A 372 32.19 10.58 3.61
CA ALA A 372 32.84 9.28 3.57
C ALA A 372 34.04 9.26 2.61
N SER A 373 33.94 9.92 1.45
CA SER A 373 35.05 10.08 0.50
C SER A 373 36.21 10.91 1.07
N LEU A 374 35.91 11.93 1.88
CA LEU A 374 36.90 12.82 2.51
C LEU A 374 37.39 12.31 3.88
N ASN A 375 36.90 11.16 4.35
CA ASN A 375 37.18 10.60 5.68
C ASN A 375 36.90 11.59 6.83
N LEU A 376 35.76 12.30 6.80
CA LEU A 376 35.39 13.30 7.80
C LEU A 376 34.79 12.74 9.11
N GLY A 377 34.75 11.41 9.24
CA GLY A 377 34.20 10.71 10.40
C GLY A 377 32.69 10.47 10.30
N ASP A 378 32.09 10.15 11.44
CA ASP A 378 30.66 9.83 11.55
C ASP A 378 29.80 11.08 11.35
N VAL A 379 28.66 10.91 10.67
CA VAL A 379 27.78 12.03 10.29
C VAL A 379 27.11 12.62 11.52
N GLU A 380 26.71 11.76 12.45
CA GLU A 380 26.14 12.12 13.75
C GLU A 380 27.10 12.96 14.62
N ALA A 381 28.42 12.78 14.46
CA ALA A 381 29.46 13.48 15.22
C ALA A 381 30.04 14.70 14.49
N PHE A 382 29.68 14.89 13.22
CA PHE A 382 30.16 16.00 12.43
C PHE A 382 29.60 17.34 12.96
N PRO A 383 30.43 18.39 13.05
CA PRO A 383 30.01 19.65 13.63
C PRO A 383 29.13 20.43 12.64
N PHE A 384 27.86 20.05 12.52
CA PHE A 384 26.85 20.90 11.89
C PHE A 384 26.42 22.03 12.85
N ILE A 385 25.91 23.14 12.31
CA ILE A 385 25.29 24.18 13.16
C ILE A 385 24.03 23.63 13.81
N ASP A 386 23.13 23.11 12.98
CA ASP A 386 21.95 22.36 13.40
C ASP A 386 22.09 20.94 12.84
N PRO A 387 22.23 19.90 13.69
CA PRO A 387 22.44 18.54 13.21
C PRO A 387 21.17 17.99 12.52
N PRO A 388 21.31 17.24 11.43
CA PRO A 388 20.18 16.61 10.79
C PRO A 388 19.52 15.54 11.68
N PHE A 389 18.22 15.31 11.49
CA PHE A 389 17.53 14.24 12.20
C PHE A 389 18.08 12.86 11.79
N LYS A 390 18.24 11.96 12.77
CA LYS A 390 18.75 10.58 12.56
C LYS A 390 18.04 9.83 11.42
N LYS A 391 16.73 10.05 11.22
CA LYS A 391 15.96 9.41 10.14
C LYS A 391 16.46 9.78 8.74
N PHE A 392 16.94 11.01 8.52
CA PHE A 392 17.50 11.44 7.24
C PHE A 392 18.90 10.89 7.03
N ILE A 393 19.69 10.76 8.10
CA ILE A 393 21.02 10.12 8.05
C ILE A 393 20.87 8.65 7.67
N GLN A 394 19.99 7.92 8.37
CA GLN A 394 19.72 6.52 8.08
C GLN A 394 19.24 6.32 6.64
N ASP A 395 18.26 7.10 6.20
CA ASP A 395 17.77 7.00 4.82
C ASP A 395 18.84 7.33 3.77
N GLY A 396 19.72 8.30 4.05
CA GLY A 396 20.86 8.60 3.19
C GLY A 396 21.82 7.42 3.06
N TYR A 397 22.14 6.72 4.17
CA TYR A 397 22.92 5.48 4.13
C TYR A 397 22.18 4.36 3.41
N ASP A 398 20.87 4.21 3.63
CA ASP A 398 20.06 3.19 2.95
C ASP A 398 20.02 3.42 1.44
N LEU A 399 19.97 4.67 0.97
CA LEU A 399 20.06 5.00 -0.46
C LEU A 399 21.45 4.70 -1.00
N LEU A 400 22.51 5.07 -0.28
CA LEU A 400 23.87 4.76 -0.72
C LEU A 400 24.15 3.25 -0.73
N PHE A 401 23.54 2.49 0.19
CA PHE A 401 23.62 1.03 0.19
C PHE A 401 22.91 0.46 -1.04
N GLU A 402 21.70 0.94 -1.35
CA GLU A 402 20.95 0.59 -2.57
C GLU A 402 21.75 0.85 -3.85
N LEU A 403 22.55 1.92 -3.88
CA LEU A 403 23.41 2.25 -5.02
C LEU A 403 24.75 1.51 -5.01
N HIS A 404 24.99 0.59 -4.07
CA HIS A 404 26.28 -0.06 -3.81
C HIS A 404 27.45 0.91 -3.52
N ALA A 405 27.15 2.15 -3.11
CA ALA A 405 28.15 3.15 -2.75
C ALA A 405 28.74 2.92 -1.34
N VAL A 406 27.96 2.28 -0.46
CA VAL A 406 28.40 1.85 0.88
C VAL A 406 28.00 0.40 1.14
N GLU A 407 28.69 -0.24 2.07
CA GLU A 407 28.32 -1.53 2.62
C GLU A 407 27.25 -1.40 3.72
N LYS A 408 26.67 -2.52 4.16
CA LYS A 408 25.75 -2.56 5.32
C LYS A 408 26.41 -2.06 6.61
N SER A 409 27.74 -2.12 6.68
CA SER A 409 28.58 -1.55 7.77
C SER A 409 28.72 -0.02 7.72
N ARG A 410 28.11 0.66 6.73
CA ARG A 410 28.27 2.09 6.39
C ARG A 410 29.65 2.47 5.82
N ALA A 411 30.53 1.50 5.57
CA ALA A 411 31.83 1.75 4.94
C ALA A 411 31.68 2.07 3.44
N ILE A 412 32.40 3.07 2.94
CA ILE A 412 32.39 3.45 1.52
C ILE A 412 33.09 2.39 0.66
N THR A 413 32.44 1.97 -0.43
CA THR A 413 32.98 1.00 -1.39
C THR A 413 33.90 1.68 -2.42
N GLU A 414 34.64 0.90 -3.22
CA GLU A 414 35.40 1.43 -4.35
C GLU A 414 34.48 2.13 -5.39
N LEU A 415 33.29 1.56 -5.60
CA LEU A 415 32.26 2.18 -6.43
C LEU A 415 31.82 3.51 -5.83
N GLY A 416 31.56 3.56 -4.52
CA GLY A 416 31.21 4.80 -3.81
C GLY A 416 32.29 5.88 -3.90
N ARG A 417 33.58 5.51 -3.83
CA ARG A 417 34.70 6.44 -4.03
C ARG A 417 34.71 7.03 -5.45
N THR A 418 34.47 6.20 -6.46
CA THR A 418 34.34 6.66 -7.85
C THR A 418 33.11 7.56 -8.03
N MET A 419 31.97 7.18 -7.46
CA MET A 419 30.74 7.99 -7.48
C MET A 419 30.96 9.37 -6.86
N ALA A 420 31.69 9.46 -5.74
CA ALA A 420 31.97 10.73 -5.06
C ALA A 420 32.77 11.72 -5.92
N GLN A 421 33.55 11.24 -6.91
CA GLN A 421 34.30 12.11 -7.84
C GLN A 421 33.39 12.77 -8.88
N ILE A 422 32.17 12.27 -9.07
CA ILE A 422 31.19 12.85 -10.00
C ILE A 422 30.29 13.81 -9.22
N PRO A 423 30.36 15.14 -9.45
CA PRO A 423 29.67 16.15 -8.64
C PRO A 423 28.18 16.32 -9.01
N ILE A 424 27.44 15.21 -9.02
CA ILE A 424 25.99 15.15 -9.28
C ILE A 424 25.30 14.29 -8.21
N ASP A 425 23.98 14.13 -8.32
CA ASP A 425 23.25 13.23 -7.44
C ASP A 425 23.83 11.79 -7.47
N PRO A 426 24.01 11.12 -6.31
CA PRO A 426 24.52 9.75 -6.27
C PRO A 426 23.81 8.79 -7.22
N VAL A 427 22.49 8.91 -7.39
CA VAL A 427 21.70 8.08 -8.32
C VAL A 427 22.25 8.21 -9.75
N PHE A 428 22.46 9.43 -10.22
CA PHE A 428 22.96 9.69 -11.56
C PHE A 428 24.42 9.29 -11.73
N SER A 429 25.25 9.47 -10.69
CA SER A 429 26.63 9.01 -10.71
C SER A 429 26.72 7.48 -10.89
N ARG A 430 25.85 6.72 -10.20
CA ARG A 430 25.74 5.27 -10.31
C ARG A 430 25.36 4.83 -11.72
N ILE A 431 24.42 5.54 -12.35
CA ILE A 431 23.95 5.27 -13.71
C ILE A 431 25.06 5.52 -14.74
N ILE A 432 25.80 6.62 -14.63
CA ILE A 432 26.92 6.93 -15.55
C ILE A 432 28.00 5.84 -15.48
N ILE A 433 28.34 5.38 -14.28
CA ILE A 433 29.33 4.31 -14.10
C ILE A 433 28.81 2.99 -14.70
N GLU A 434 27.52 2.66 -14.52
CA GLU A 434 26.92 1.49 -15.17
C GLU A 434 26.93 1.59 -16.70
N ALA A 435 26.59 2.76 -17.24
CA ALA A 435 26.56 3.01 -18.67
C ALA A 435 27.93 2.83 -19.32
N SER A 436 29.01 3.13 -18.59
CA SER A 436 30.36 2.81 -19.04
C SER A 436 30.59 1.30 -19.16
N LYS A 437 30.09 0.51 -18.20
CA LYS A 437 30.18 -0.97 -18.23
C LYS A 437 29.29 -1.59 -19.32
N GLN A 438 28.12 -1.01 -19.54
CA GLN A 438 27.16 -1.44 -20.57
C GLN A 438 27.48 -0.90 -21.96
N HIS A 439 28.50 -0.05 -22.10
CA HIS A 439 28.88 0.61 -23.35
C HIS A 439 27.76 1.44 -23.99
N CYS A 440 27.08 2.28 -23.20
CA CYS A 440 25.99 3.15 -23.67
C CYS A 440 26.07 4.61 -23.18
N LEU A 441 27.30 5.09 -22.92
CA LEU A 441 27.54 6.46 -22.45
C LEU A 441 27.08 7.54 -23.44
N SER A 442 27.20 7.31 -24.75
CA SER A 442 26.79 8.27 -25.79
C SER A 442 25.31 8.62 -25.69
N GLU A 443 24.48 7.65 -25.31
CA GLU A 443 23.04 7.82 -25.10
C GLU A 443 22.70 8.29 -23.68
N ILE A 444 23.38 7.77 -22.66
CA ILE A 444 23.06 8.05 -21.25
C ILE A 444 23.44 9.46 -20.81
N ILE A 445 24.59 9.98 -21.26
CA ILE A 445 25.05 11.32 -20.86
C ILE A 445 24.03 12.42 -21.20
N PRO A 446 23.48 12.52 -22.44
CA PRO A 446 22.45 13.51 -22.73
C PRO A 446 21.16 13.28 -21.93
N ILE A 447 20.77 12.03 -21.66
CA ILE A 447 19.59 11.73 -20.85
C ILE A 447 19.78 12.22 -19.41
N ILE A 448 20.88 11.85 -18.76
CA ILE A 448 21.17 12.26 -17.38
C ILE A 448 21.36 13.77 -17.28
N ALA A 449 22.00 14.39 -18.28
CA ALA A 449 22.10 15.84 -18.35
C ALA A 449 20.73 16.52 -18.42
N ALA A 450 19.75 15.93 -19.12
CA ALA A 450 18.39 16.47 -19.23
C ALA A 450 17.64 16.41 -17.90
N ILE A 451 17.70 15.26 -17.23
CA ILE A 451 16.97 15.00 -15.97
C ILE A 451 17.62 15.75 -14.79
N SER A 452 18.92 16.05 -14.87
CA SER A 452 19.64 16.84 -13.86
C SER A 452 19.35 18.34 -13.91
N VAL A 453 18.64 18.83 -14.92
CA VAL A 453 18.25 20.24 -15.08
C VAL A 453 16.74 20.36 -15.13
N ALA A 454 16.22 21.59 -15.04
CA ALA A 454 14.78 21.80 -15.17
C ALA A 454 14.30 21.40 -16.57
N ASP A 455 13.15 20.69 -16.65
CA ASP A 455 12.58 20.18 -17.90
C ASP A 455 12.52 21.28 -18.98
N PRO A 456 13.21 21.12 -20.13
CA PRO A 456 13.22 22.13 -21.18
C PRO A 456 11.89 22.26 -21.93
N ILE A 457 10.97 21.31 -21.81
CA ILE A 457 9.70 21.32 -22.54
C ILE A 457 8.73 22.34 -21.92
N GLU A 458 8.17 23.20 -22.77
CA GLU A 458 7.16 24.19 -22.41
C GLU A 458 5.77 23.75 -22.87
N ARG A 459 4.76 24.01 -22.03
CA ARG A 459 3.35 23.69 -22.30
C ARG A 459 2.49 24.93 -22.01
N PRO A 460 2.61 25.98 -22.84
CA PRO A 460 1.85 27.21 -22.64
C PRO A 460 0.34 26.94 -22.74
N PHE A 461 -0.43 27.51 -21.81
CA PHE A 461 -1.87 27.26 -21.66
C PHE A 461 -2.68 27.57 -22.92
N ASP A 462 -2.28 28.59 -23.67
CA ASP A 462 -2.92 29.06 -24.90
C ASP A 462 -2.57 28.23 -26.15
N LYS A 463 -1.53 27.37 -26.08
CA LYS A 463 -1.03 26.59 -27.23
C LYS A 463 -0.73 25.13 -26.88
N LEU A 464 -1.53 24.56 -25.98
CA LEU A 464 -1.34 23.18 -25.51
C LEU A 464 -1.33 22.15 -26.65
N GLU A 465 -2.27 22.23 -27.60
CA GLU A 465 -2.36 21.28 -28.72
C GLU A 465 -1.17 21.38 -29.69
N GLU A 466 -0.70 22.60 -29.98
CA GLU A 466 0.46 22.83 -30.83
C GLU A 466 1.73 22.29 -30.17
N ALA A 467 1.89 22.51 -28.87
CA ALA A 467 3.01 21.97 -28.09
C ALA A 467 3.00 20.44 -28.04
N GLU A 468 1.84 19.80 -27.88
CA GLU A 468 1.70 18.34 -27.91
C GLU A 468 2.04 17.76 -29.29
N LYS A 469 1.59 18.39 -30.38
CA LYS A 469 1.96 18.01 -31.76
C LYS A 469 3.46 18.15 -32.00
N ALA A 470 4.08 19.23 -31.51
CA ALA A 470 5.51 19.44 -31.65
C ALA A 470 6.32 18.37 -30.90
N GLN A 471 5.88 17.97 -29.70
CA GLN A 471 6.50 16.93 -28.89
C GLN A 471 6.48 15.53 -29.55
N MET A 472 5.50 15.25 -30.42
CA MET A 472 5.45 13.97 -31.16
C MET A 472 6.67 13.73 -32.05
N ASN A 473 7.35 14.78 -32.52
CA ASN A 473 8.52 14.65 -33.39
C ASN A 473 9.71 13.97 -32.71
N PHE A 474 9.78 14.01 -31.38
CA PHE A 474 10.84 13.39 -30.60
C PHE A 474 10.30 12.42 -29.54
N HIS A 475 9.02 12.06 -29.60
CA HIS A 475 8.42 11.09 -28.70
C HIS A 475 8.94 9.67 -29.01
N ASP A 476 9.32 8.94 -27.97
CA ASP A 476 9.52 7.50 -28.03
C ASP A 476 8.33 6.79 -27.35
N PRO A 477 7.70 5.80 -28.01
CA PRO A 477 6.46 5.18 -27.54
C PRO A 477 6.63 4.29 -26.30
N ARG A 478 7.87 3.93 -25.94
CA ARG A 478 8.22 3.00 -24.86
C ARG A 478 8.99 3.67 -23.72
N SER A 479 9.65 4.82 -23.97
CA SER A 479 10.55 5.45 -23.01
C SER A 479 10.61 6.97 -23.08
N GLY A 480 10.26 7.63 -21.97
CA GLY A 480 10.48 9.06 -21.78
C GLY A 480 11.96 9.44 -21.83
N PHE A 481 12.86 8.56 -21.36
CA PHE A 481 14.31 8.76 -21.42
C PHE A 481 14.78 8.83 -22.88
N MET A 482 14.31 7.90 -23.71
CA MET A 482 14.61 7.91 -25.15
C MET A 482 13.98 9.11 -25.86
N SER A 483 12.90 9.67 -25.35
CA SER A 483 12.33 10.91 -25.90
C SER A 483 13.30 12.10 -25.72
N PHE A 484 14.00 12.20 -24.58
CA PHE A 484 15.06 13.19 -24.41
C PHE A 484 16.25 12.91 -25.33
N TYR A 485 16.66 11.66 -25.49
CA TYR A 485 17.75 11.34 -26.43
C TYR A 485 17.39 11.67 -27.88
N ARG A 486 16.16 11.37 -28.32
CA ARG A 486 15.66 11.75 -29.64
C ARG A 486 15.61 13.26 -29.82
N LEU A 487 15.18 14.01 -28.81
CA LEU A 487 15.21 15.47 -28.83
C LEU A 487 16.64 16.00 -28.97
N TRP A 488 17.60 15.36 -28.29
CA TRP A 488 19.02 15.70 -28.41
C TRP A 488 19.55 15.45 -29.82
N LEU A 489 19.23 14.31 -30.44
CA LEU A 489 19.60 14.03 -31.83
C LEU A 489 18.96 15.02 -32.81
N LEU A 490 17.68 15.33 -32.61
CA LEU A 490 16.95 16.30 -33.44
C LEU A 490 17.58 17.70 -33.34
N LEU A 491 18.01 18.10 -32.15
CA LEU A 491 18.76 19.34 -31.95
C LEU A 491 20.07 19.35 -32.73
N LEU A 492 20.84 18.25 -32.68
CA LEU A 492 22.12 18.14 -33.38
C LEU A 492 21.95 18.15 -34.91
N ASP A 493 20.87 17.58 -35.44
CA ASP A 493 20.60 17.58 -36.88
C ASP A 493 20.03 18.91 -37.39
N GLU A 494 19.09 19.55 -36.69
CA GLU A 494 18.51 20.81 -37.18
C GLU A 494 19.41 22.04 -36.91
N VAL A 495 20.19 22.03 -35.83
CA VAL A 495 21.04 23.15 -35.42
C VAL A 495 22.51 22.84 -35.73
N LYS A 496 22.83 22.71 -37.03
CA LYS A 496 24.22 22.49 -37.52
C LYS A 496 25.11 23.72 -37.34
N SER A 497 24.51 24.91 -37.36
CA SER A 497 25.20 26.18 -37.22
C SER A 497 25.32 26.57 -35.75
N LYS A 498 26.51 27.01 -35.30
CA LYS A 498 26.71 27.53 -33.93
C LYS A 498 26.07 28.91 -33.70
N LYS A 499 25.23 29.41 -34.61
CA LYS A 499 24.58 30.72 -34.48
C LYS A 499 23.43 30.64 -33.49
N ILE A 500 23.39 31.60 -32.56
CA ILE A 500 22.36 31.73 -31.53
C ILE A 500 20.95 31.84 -32.13
N LYS A 501 20.82 32.47 -33.31
CA LYS A 501 19.53 32.69 -33.98
C LYS A 501 18.86 31.37 -34.40
N ASP A 502 19.61 30.44 -34.97
CA ASP A 502 19.08 29.16 -35.46
C ASP A 502 18.61 28.30 -34.28
N PHE A 503 19.37 28.31 -33.19
CA PHE A 503 19.01 27.65 -31.94
C PHE A 503 17.74 28.25 -31.28
N ALA A 504 17.57 29.57 -31.33
CA ALA A 504 16.35 30.22 -30.83
C ALA A 504 15.11 29.86 -31.69
N VAL A 505 15.28 29.77 -33.01
CA VAL A 505 14.22 29.32 -33.93
C VAL A 505 13.83 27.87 -33.65
N PHE A 506 14.81 26.98 -33.44
CA PHE A 506 14.58 25.59 -33.05
C PHE A 506 13.78 25.49 -31.74
N CYS A 507 14.20 26.21 -30.69
CA CYS A 507 13.51 26.19 -29.40
C CYS A 507 12.05 26.65 -29.54
N LYS A 508 11.81 27.73 -30.31
CA LYS A 508 10.45 28.24 -30.56
C LYS A 508 9.60 27.24 -31.36
N LYS A 509 10.17 26.59 -32.38
CA LYS A 509 9.49 25.59 -33.23
C LYS A 509 8.98 24.40 -32.41
N TYR A 510 9.74 23.97 -31.39
CA TYR A 510 9.44 22.78 -30.60
C TYR A 510 8.90 23.05 -29.20
N PHE A 511 8.51 24.30 -28.89
CA PHE A 511 8.03 24.71 -27.56
C PHE A 511 9.03 24.34 -26.46
N LEU A 512 10.29 24.72 -26.64
CA LEU A 512 11.37 24.47 -25.71
C LEU A 512 11.87 25.78 -25.13
N SER A 513 12.22 25.75 -23.84
CA SER A 513 12.84 26.87 -23.17
C SER A 513 14.28 27.06 -23.62
N PHE A 514 14.58 28.18 -24.27
CA PHE A 514 15.94 28.50 -24.74
C PHE A 514 16.98 28.40 -23.63
N THR A 515 16.67 28.95 -22.44
CA THR A 515 17.60 28.95 -21.30
C THR A 515 17.89 27.52 -20.82
N ARG A 516 16.83 26.71 -20.61
CA ARG A 516 16.98 25.33 -20.10
C ARG A 516 17.66 24.42 -21.12
N MET A 517 17.40 24.60 -22.40
CA MET A 517 18.14 23.89 -23.46
C MET A 517 19.64 24.23 -23.44
N ARG A 518 20.03 25.49 -23.16
CA ARG A 518 21.45 25.82 -22.97
C ARG A 518 22.02 25.19 -21.70
N GLU A 519 21.27 25.20 -20.60
CA GLU A 519 21.67 24.55 -19.35
C GLU A 519 21.88 23.04 -19.56
N TRP A 520 21.01 22.39 -20.32
CA TRP A 520 21.15 20.99 -20.71
C TRP A 520 22.41 20.75 -21.56
N GLN A 521 22.64 21.55 -22.61
CA GLN A 521 23.86 21.44 -23.43
C GLN A 521 25.13 21.61 -22.62
N GLU A 522 25.11 22.51 -21.65
CA GLU A 522 26.25 22.80 -20.80
C GLU A 522 26.47 21.72 -19.75
N MET A 523 25.40 21.20 -19.15
CA MET A 523 25.44 20.01 -18.28
C MET A 523 26.00 18.79 -19.02
N HIS A 524 25.58 18.56 -20.27
CA HIS A 524 26.13 17.52 -21.11
C HIS A 524 27.64 17.68 -21.31
N LYS A 525 28.14 18.88 -21.65
CA LYS A 525 29.58 19.12 -21.80
C LYS A 525 30.35 18.86 -20.51
N GLN A 526 29.81 19.22 -19.35
CA GLN A 526 30.46 18.95 -18.07
C GLN A 526 30.54 17.46 -17.79
N LEU A 527 29.44 16.73 -17.97
CA LEU A 527 29.45 15.28 -17.80
C LEU A 527 30.43 14.62 -18.77
N MET A 528 30.50 15.09 -20.01
CA MET A 528 31.51 14.64 -20.97
C MET A 528 32.94 14.87 -20.48
N GLN A 529 33.26 16.05 -19.96
CA GLN A 529 34.58 16.35 -19.39
C GLN A 529 34.91 15.44 -18.20
N ILE A 530 33.96 15.25 -17.29
CA ILE A 530 34.14 14.40 -16.10
C ILE A 530 34.35 12.94 -16.51
N VAL A 531 33.55 12.43 -17.45
CA VAL A 531 33.69 11.06 -18.00
C VAL A 531 35.04 10.89 -18.70
N GLU A 532 35.52 11.90 -19.41
CA GLU A 532 36.85 11.90 -20.04
C GLU A 532 37.99 11.92 -19.01
N GLU A 533 37.88 12.76 -17.97
CA GLU A 533 38.84 12.83 -16.85
C GLU A 533 38.93 11.51 -16.07
N LEU A 534 37.80 10.79 -15.93
CA LEU A 534 37.74 9.45 -15.35
C LEU A 534 38.25 8.34 -16.29
N GLY A 535 38.63 8.68 -17.53
CA GLY A 535 39.17 7.75 -18.51
C GLY A 535 38.11 6.86 -19.19
N TYR A 536 36.82 7.19 -19.05
CA TYR A 536 35.74 6.45 -19.69
C TYR A 536 35.62 6.84 -21.18
N ARG A 537 35.17 5.87 -22.00
CA ARG A 537 35.09 6.04 -23.46
C ARG A 537 33.67 5.93 -23.95
N LEU A 538 33.29 6.83 -24.85
CA LEU A 538 32.03 6.76 -25.57
C LEU A 538 31.96 5.52 -26.47
N ASN A 539 30.76 4.94 -26.57
CA ASN A 539 30.48 3.85 -27.49
C ASN A 539 30.45 4.35 -28.95
N LYS A 540 31.02 3.54 -29.84
CA LYS A 540 31.05 3.81 -31.30
C LYS A 540 29.86 3.20 -32.04
N LYS A 541 29.31 2.12 -31.51
CA LYS A 541 28.10 1.47 -32.04
C LYS A 541 26.91 1.98 -31.22
N GLU A 542 25.76 2.11 -31.88
CA GLU A 542 24.51 2.43 -31.19
C GLU A 542 24.18 1.35 -30.16
N SER A 543 23.77 1.82 -28.98
CA SER A 543 23.40 0.96 -27.87
C SER A 543 22.00 0.38 -28.05
N THR A 544 21.79 -0.84 -27.56
CA THR A 544 20.45 -1.44 -27.51
C THR A 544 19.59 -0.79 -26.43
N TYR A 545 18.26 -0.92 -26.58
CA TYR A 545 17.30 -0.46 -25.56
C TYR A 545 17.64 -1.02 -24.18
N ASP A 546 17.95 -2.32 -24.10
CA ASP A 546 18.26 -3.02 -22.86
C ASP A 546 19.52 -2.48 -22.17
N GLN A 547 20.60 -2.20 -22.91
CA GLN A 547 21.83 -1.62 -22.33
C GLN A 547 21.57 -0.25 -21.69
N ILE A 548 20.78 0.59 -22.35
CA ILE A 548 20.42 1.93 -21.84
C ILE A 548 19.54 1.79 -20.58
N HIS A 549 18.50 0.96 -20.63
CA HIS A 549 17.51 0.88 -19.56
C HIS A 549 18.02 0.09 -18.35
N GLN A 550 18.88 -0.92 -18.53
CA GLN A 550 19.61 -1.56 -17.43
C GLN A 550 20.56 -0.57 -16.72
N SER A 551 21.22 0.30 -17.49
CA SER A 551 22.08 1.34 -16.90
C SER A 551 21.27 2.33 -16.06
N LEU A 552 20.12 2.79 -16.57
CA LEU A 552 19.19 3.64 -15.83
C LEU A 552 18.65 2.94 -14.58
N LEU A 553 18.23 1.68 -14.70
CA LEU A 553 17.66 0.89 -13.60
C LEU A 553 18.64 0.74 -12.43
N SER A 554 19.96 0.71 -12.69
CA SER A 554 20.98 0.61 -11.64
C SER A 554 20.96 1.75 -10.61
N GLY A 555 20.38 2.90 -10.94
CA GLY A 555 20.15 4.00 -9.99
C GLY A 555 18.69 4.22 -9.61
N LEU A 556 17.75 3.63 -10.34
CA LEU A 556 16.31 3.92 -10.24
C LEU A 556 15.49 2.73 -9.70
N LEU A 557 16.12 1.80 -8.98
CA LEU A 557 15.50 0.57 -8.45
C LEU A 557 14.27 0.86 -7.58
N ARG A 558 14.27 1.96 -6.84
CA ARG A 558 13.14 2.37 -6.02
C ARG A 558 11.97 2.97 -6.79
N ASN A 559 12.20 3.47 -8.00
CA ASN A 559 11.20 4.14 -8.83
C ASN A 559 10.57 3.18 -9.86
N ILE A 560 10.35 1.93 -9.48
CA ILE A 560 9.69 0.92 -10.30
C ILE A 560 8.20 0.80 -9.95
N GLY A 561 7.40 0.36 -10.92
CA GLY A 561 5.98 0.10 -10.74
C GLY A 561 5.50 -1.13 -11.51
N PHE A 562 4.65 -1.91 -10.86
CA PHE A 562 3.92 -3.03 -11.43
C PHE A 562 2.48 -2.60 -11.77
N LYS A 563 1.99 -2.98 -12.94
CA LYS A 563 0.64 -2.60 -13.37
C LYS A 563 -0.43 -3.35 -12.56
N GLU A 564 -1.30 -2.61 -11.88
CA GLU A 564 -2.47 -3.20 -11.23
C GLU A 564 -3.53 -3.64 -12.25
N VAL A 565 -4.19 -4.76 -11.96
CA VAL A 565 -5.27 -5.33 -12.77
C VAL A 565 -6.50 -4.43 -12.69
N GLU A 566 -7.15 -4.18 -13.84
CA GLU A 566 -8.39 -3.39 -13.95
C GLU A 566 -8.34 -1.94 -13.41
N SER A 567 -7.15 -1.43 -13.09
CA SER A 567 -6.91 -0.11 -12.53
C SER A 567 -6.01 0.72 -13.46
N ASN A 568 -6.07 2.06 -13.38
CA ASN A 568 -5.11 2.95 -14.06
C ASN A 568 -3.81 3.17 -13.26
N TYR A 569 -3.77 2.70 -12.02
CA TYR A 569 -2.61 2.82 -11.15
C TYR A 569 -1.52 1.78 -11.43
N TYR A 570 -0.33 2.08 -10.93
CA TYR A 570 0.80 1.18 -10.78
C TYR A 570 1.13 1.05 -9.29
N LEU A 571 1.44 -0.17 -8.86
CA LEU A 571 1.93 -0.49 -7.54
C LEU A 571 3.46 -0.44 -7.52
N GLY A 572 4.02 0.50 -6.77
CA GLY A 572 5.45 0.63 -6.54
C GLY A 572 5.91 0.05 -5.21
N CYS A 573 7.20 0.24 -4.96
CA CYS A 573 7.86 -0.10 -3.69
C CYS A 573 7.13 0.52 -2.48
N LYS A 574 7.14 -0.16 -1.33
CA LYS A 574 6.45 0.24 -0.09
C LYS A 574 4.93 0.47 -0.29
N SER A 575 4.30 -0.29 -1.18
CA SER A 575 2.87 -0.21 -1.51
C SER A 575 2.42 1.16 -2.04
N LEU A 576 3.35 1.94 -2.61
CA LEU A 576 3.04 3.25 -3.19
C LEU A 576 2.19 3.07 -4.46
N ARG A 577 0.98 3.62 -4.49
CA ARG A 577 0.14 3.62 -5.70
C ARG A 577 0.31 4.94 -6.44
N PHE A 578 0.65 4.89 -7.72
CA PHE A 578 0.89 6.08 -8.53
C PHE A 578 0.35 5.97 -9.96
N LEU A 579 0.14 7.13 -10.59
CA LEU A 579 -0.32 7.27 -11.97
C LEU A 579 0.83 7.69 -12.89
N ILE A 580 0.67 7.52 -14.20
CA ILE A 580 1.61 8.07 -15.18
C ILE A 580 1.30 9.57 -15.37
N GLY A 581 2.29 10.42 -15.10
CA GLY A 581 2.18 11.87 -15.21
C GLY A 581 1.94 12.34 -16.64
N PRO A 582 2.88 12.12 -17.58
CA PRO A 582 2.77 12.63 -18.95
C PRO A 582 1.62 11.97 -19.70
N LYS A 583 0.70 12.78 -20.24
CA LYS A 583 -0.48 12.32 -21.00
C LYS A 583 -0.12 11.35 -22.13
N LEU A 584 1.01 11.56 -22.81
CA LEU A 584 1.46 10.72 -23.94
C LEU A 584 1.65 9.23 -23.57
N PHE A 585 1.94 8.95 -22.30
CA PHE A 585 2.16 7.59 -21.81
C PHE A 585 0.97 7.03 -21.01
N ARG A 586 -0.07 7.83 -20.69
CA ARG A 586 -1.19 7.40 -19.82
C ARG A 586 -1.98 6.21 -20.35
N ASN A 587 -2.09 6.08 -21.66
CA ASN A 587 -2.83 4.99 -22.30
C ASN A 587 -2.00 3.70 -22.45
N LYS A 588 -0.73 3.71 -22.02
CA LYS A 588 0.16 2.54 -22.12
C LYS A 588 -0.07 1.60 -20.93
N LYS A 589 -0.21 0.31 -21.23
CA LYS A 589 -0.42 -0.77 -20.24
C LYS A 589 0.84 -1.65 -20.11
N PHE A 590 1.99 -1.02 -19.85
CA PHE A 590 3.22 -1.77 -19.62
C PHE A 590 3.12 -2.56 -18.32
N LYS A 591 3.55 -3.82 -18.30
CA LYS A 591 3.49 -4.65 -17.08
C LYS A 591 4.38 -4.09 -15.98
N TRP A 592 5.61 -3.73 -16.35
CA TRP A 592 6.61 -3.12 -15.48
C TRP A 592 7.10 -1.82 -16.08
N ILE A 593 7.24 -0.81 -15.24
CA ILE A 593 7.84 0.48 -15.60
C ILE A 593 8.90 0.88 -14.58
N MET A 594 9.88 1.66 -15.03
CA MET A 594 10.66 2.54 -14.16
C MET A 594 10.33 4.01 -14.47
N ALA A 595 10.55 4.89 -13.50
CA ALA A 595 10.39 6.32 -13.63
C ALA A 595 11.68 7.05 -13.22
N ALA A 596 11.95 8.20 -13.82
CA ALA A 596 13.04 9.07 -13.35
C ALA A 596 12.73 9.61 -11.95
N GLU A 597 11.48 10.00 -11.73
CA GLU A 597 10.99 10.55 -10.47
C GLU A 597 9.50 10.25 -10.28
N ILE A 598 9.07 10.22 -9.01
CA ILE A 598 7.66 10.17 -8.62
C ILE A 598 7.38 11.42 -7.80
N ILE A 599 6.46 12.26 -8.26
CA ILE A 599 6.13 13.54 -7.64
C ILE A 599 4.76 13.45 -6.96
N ASP A 600 4.64 14.07 -5.80
CA ASP A 600 3.36 14.26 -5.11
C ASP A 600 2.77 15.65 -5.41
N THR A 601 1.59 15.66 -6.04
CA THR A 601 0.79 16.88 -6.26
C THR A 601 -0.62 16.75 -5.68
N GLY A 602 -0.80 15.92 -4.64
CA GLY A 602 -2.08 15.44 -4.11
C GLY A 602 -2.44 14.03 -4.60
N LYS A 603 -1.83 13.60 -5.70
CA LYS A 603 -1.71 12.20 -6.14
C LYS A 603 -0.26 11.98 -6.57
N PHE A 604 0.21 10.74 -6.51
CA PHE A 604 1.56 10.40 -6.98
C PHE A 604 1.58 10.22 -8.49
N TYR A 605 2.49 10.93 -9.16
CA TYR A 605 2.69 10.84 -10.60
C TYR A 605 4.13 10.49 -10.95
N ALA A 606 4.31 9.39 -11.68
CA ALA A 606 5.59 9.01 -12.27
C ALA A 606 5.88 9.86 -13.51
N GLN A 607 7.05 10.51 -13.54
CA GLN A 607 7.53 11.30 -14.67
C GLN A 607 8.68 10.58 -15.38
N CYS A 608 8.81 10.84 -16.69
CA CYS A 608 9.83 10.22 -17.55
C CYS A 608 9.90 8.70 -17.35
N ILE A 609 8.84 7.99 -17.77
CA ILE A 609 8.70 6.54 -17.55
C ILE A 609 9.30 5.73 -18.69
N ALA A 610 9.70 4.48 -18.43
CA ALA A 610 10.03 3.52 -19.46
C ALA A 610 9.62 2.09 -19.10
N GLU A 611 9.28 1.32 -20.13
CA GLU A 611 9.04 -0.12 -20.02
C GLU A 611 10.32 -0.88 -19.66
N ILE A 612 10.23 -1.79 -18.68
CA ILE A 612 11.35 -2.64 -18.21
C ILE A 612 10.91 -4.10 -18.05
N ASN A 613 11.88 -4.99 -17.80
CA ASN A 613 11.66 -6.40 -17.50
C ASN A 613 12.03 -6.75 -16.04
N ASP A 614 11.34 -7.75 -15.49
CA ASP A 614 11.55 -8.28 -14.13
C ASP A 614 12.95 -8.87 -13.91
N GLN A 615 13.51 -9.57 -14.90
CA GLN A 615 14.87 -10.13 -14.84
C GLN A 615 15.95 -9.07 -14.61
N TRP A 616 15.73 -7.84 -15.12
CA TRP A 616 16.68 -6.74 -14.92
C TRP A 616 16.63 -6.25 -13.48
N ILE A 617 15.43 -6.17 -12.89
CA ILE A 617 15.23 -5.76 -11.50
C ILE A 617 15.98 -6.72 -10.58
N GLU A 618 15.80 -8.03 -10.78
CA GLU A 618 16.47 -9.04 -9.95
C GLU A 618 18.00 -8.92 -9.99
N LYS A 619 18.57 -8.76 -11.20
CA LYS A 619 20.02 -8.63 -11.40
C LYS A 619 20.62 -7.43 -10.67
N TYR A 620 19.95 -6.27 -10.71
CA TYR A 620 20.48 -5.03 -10.11
C TYR A 620 20.11 -4.89 -8.64
N ALA A 621 19.06 -5.57 -8.18
CA ALA A 621 18.58 -5.50 -6.81
C ALA A 621 19.03 -6.68 -5.92
N GLU A 622 19.91 -7.58 -6.38
CA GLU A 622 20.26 -8.83 -5.68
C GLU A 622 20.51 -8.65 -4.16
N HIS A 623 21.29 -7.64 -3.78
CA HIS A 623 21.63 -7.32 -2.38
C HIS A 623 20.49 -6.72 -1.54
N LEU A 624 19.35 -6.39 -2.18
CA LEU A 624 18.15 -5.77 -1.60
C LEU A 624 16.95 -6.71 -1.61
N LEU A 625 17.03 -7.84 -2.32
CA LEU A 625 15.91 -8.77 -2.43
C LEU A 625 15.72 -9.54 -1.14
N GLU A 626 14.47 -9.63 -0.71
CA GLU A 626 14.02 -10.48 0.37
C GLU A 626 13.43 -11.75 -0.23
N ALA A 627 13.95 -12.91 0.18
CA ALA A 627 13.47 -14.20 -0.26
C ALA A 627 12.61 -14.86 0.81
N GLU A 628 11.40 -15.25 0.42
CA GLU A 628 10.47 -16.03 1.23
C GLU A 628 10.33 -17.43 0.60
N TYR A 629 10.43 -18.48 1.41
CA TYR A 629 10.38 -19.87 0.95
C TYR A 629 9.16 -20.59 1.53
N SER A 630 8.39 -21.25 0.68
CA SER A 630 7.17 -21.99 1.05
C SER A 630 7.07 -23.34 0.33
N ASN A 631 6.16 -24.20 0.80
CA ASN A 631 5.85 -25.50 0.19
C ASN A 631 7.06 -26.40 -0.10
N PRO A 632 7.99 -26.61 0.86
CA PRO A 632 9.11 -27.52 0.66
C PRO A 632 8.60 -28.95 0.47
N ARG A 633 9.00 -29.60 -0.62
CA ARG A 633 8.52 -30.93 -1.00
C ARG A 633 9.56 -31.71 -1.80
N PHE A 634 9.48 -33.03 -1.74
CA PHE A 634 10.34 -33.89 -2.55
C PHE A 634 9.90 -33.87 -4.02
N ASN A 635 10.83 -33.54 -4.92
CA ASN A 635 10.63 -33.57 -6.36
C ASN A 635 11.09 -34.91 -6.93
N LYS A 636 10.14 -35.80 -7.26
CA LYS A 636 10.39 -37.13 -7.84
C LYS A 636 11.21 -37.10 -9.13
N LYS A 637 11.06 -36.06 -9.96
CA LYS A 637 11.76 -35.97 -11.26
C LYS A 637 13.23 -35.60 -11.09
N LEU A 638 13.52 -34.70 -10.15
CA LEU A 638 14.88 -34.20 -9.89
C LEU A 638 15.57 -34.92 -8.72
N ASN A 639 14.86 -35.80 -8.02
CA ASN A 639 15.31 -36.56 -6.85
C ASN A 639 15.97 -35.68 -5.75
N ARG A 640 15.35 -34.54 -5.45
CA ARG A 640 15.79 -33.57 -4.43
C ARG A 640 14.60 -32.86 -3.81
N VAL A 641 14.81 -32.18 -2.68
CA VAL A 641 13.77 -31.32 -2.09
C VAL A 641 13.80 -29.95 -2.75
N ASP A 642 12.65 -29.56 -3.32
CA ASP A 642 12.44 -28.23 -3.88
C ASP A 642 11.47 -27.43 -3.00
N ALA A 643 11.54 -26.10 -3.07
CA ALA A 643 10.58 -25.19 -2.45
C ALA A 643 10.17 -24.12 -3.45
N THR A 644 9.03 -23.47 -3.19
CA THR A 644 8.62 -22.26 -3.88
C THR A 644 9.31 -21.06 -3.23
N GLN A 645 10.05 -20.29 -4.01
CA GLN A 645 10.69 -19.04 -3.63
C GLN A 645 9.89 -17.87 -4.20
N LYS A 646 9.56 -16.92 -3.33
CA LYS A 646 9.03 -15.61 -3.67
C LYS A 646 10.11 -14.56 -3.39
N LEU A 647 10.36 -13.67 -4.35
CA LEU A 647 11.32 -12.57 -4.20
C LEU A 647 10.57 -11.24 -4.18
N SER A 648 10.84 -10.44 -3.15
CA SER A 648 10.31 -9.08 -3.03
C SER A 648 11.43 -8.04 -2.92
N LEU A 649 11.20 -6.88 -3.53
CA LEU A 649 12.04 -5.70 -3.42
C LEU A 649 11.24 -4.61 -2.71
N PHE A 650 11.65 -4.24 -1.50
CA PHE A 650 10.96 -3.21 -0.69
C PHE A 650 9.44 -3.45 -0.55
N GLY A 651 9.04 -4.71 -0.38
CA GLY A 651 7.63 -5.14 -0.28
C GLY A 651 6.90 -5.31 -1.63
N LEU A 652 7.51 -4.93 -2.76
CA LEU A 652 6.96 -5.20 -4.09
C LEU A 652 7.40 -6.59 -4.56
N VAL A 653 6.45 -7.47 -4.88
CA VAL A 653 6.74 -8.82 -5.36
C VAL A 653 7.29 -8.76 -6.78
N ILE A 654 8.55 -9.16 -6.96
CA ILE A 654 9.21 -9.20 -8.26
C ILE A 654 9.00 -10.58 -8.90
N VAL A 655 9.21 -11.64 -8.11
CA VAL A 655 9.04 -13.03 -8.54
C VAL A 655 8.05 -13.68 -7.59
N PRO A 656 6.81 -13.99 -8.03
CA PRO A 656 5.79 -14.53 -7.15
C PRO A 656 6.08 -15.99 -6.77
N ASP A 657 6.40 -16.83 -7.75
CA ASP A 657 6.59 -18.28 -7.55
C ASP A 657 7.73 -18.82 -8.43
N ARG A 658 8.88 -19.13 -7.82
CA ARG A 658 10.00 -19.81 -8.46
C ARG A 658 10.33 -21.11 -7.75
N THR A 659 10.36 -22.23 -8.48
CA THR A 659 10.84 -23.49 -7.90
C THR A 659 12.35 -23.48 -7.79
N ILE A 660 12.88 -23.75 -6.60
CA ILE A 660 14.33 -23.79 -6.34
C ILE A 660 14.73 -25.02 -5.52
N HIS A 661 16.02 -25.36 -5.56
CA HIS A 661 16.59 -26.41 -4.71
C HIS A 661 16.63 -25.93 -3.25
N TYR A 662 15.84 -26.56 -2.39
CA TYR A 662 15.69 -26.15 -0.99
C TYR A 662 16.79 -26.67 -0.07
N GLY A 663 17.46 -27.76 -0.48
CA GLY A 663 18.52 -28.42 0.28
C GLY A 663 19.60 -27.48 0.84
N PRO A 664 20.20 -26.57 0.04
CA PRO A 664 21.21 -25.64 0.52
C PRO A 664 20.68 -24.52 1.43
N ILE A 665 19.38 -24.28 1.44
CA ILE A 665 18.74 -23.19 2.20
C ILE A 665 18.41 -23.66 3.61
N ASN A 666 17.80 -24.84 3.72
CA ASN A 666 17.52 -25.47 5.00
C ASN A 666 17.83 -26.98 4.91
N PRO A 667 19.10 -27.38 5.16
CA PRO A 667 19.54 -28.76 5.04
C PRO A 667 18.79 -29.72 5.96
N GLU A 668 18.49 -29.30 7.19
CA GLU A 668 17.83 -30.12 8.22
C GLU A 668 16.39 -30.49 7.82
N LEU A 669 15.59 -29.48 7.44
CA LEU A 669 14.23 -29.71 6.98
C LEU A 669 14.22 -30.45 5.63
N ALA A 670 15.17 -30.16 4.75
CA ALA A 670 15.29 -30.87 3.48
C ALA A 670 15.66 -32.36 3.66
N LYS A 671 16.52 -32.71 4.63
CA LYS A 671 16.79 -34.11 4.99
C LYS A 671 15.51 -34.78 5.48
N SER A 672 14.81 -34.16 6.42
CA SER A 672 13.57 -34.70 6.98
C SER A 672 12.53 -34.98 5.88
N ILE A 673 12.34 -34.03 4.95
CA ILE A 673 11.43 -34.20 3.81
C ILE A 673 11.94 -35.28 2.85
N PHE A 674 13.24 -35.34 2.58
CA PHE A 674 13.83 -36.38 1.74
C PHE A 674 13.63 -37.78 2.32
N ILE A 675 13.80 -37.95 3.63
CA ILE A 675 13.58 -39.25 4.29
C ILE A 675 12.10 -39.60 4.28
N ARG A 676 11.24 -38.69 4.76
CA ARG A 676 9.80 -38.95 4.88
C ARG A 676 9.15 -39.19 3.51
N GLN A 677 9.29 -38.24 2.58
CA GLN A 677 8.66 -38.35 1.27
C GLN A 677 9.49 -39.22 0.32
N GLY A 678 10.80 -38.99 0.23
CA GLY A 678 11.65 -39.76 -0.69
C GLY A 678 11.76 -41.23 -0.31
N ILE A 679 12.18 -41.54 0.92
CA ILE A 679 12.54 -42.90 1.35
C ILE A 679 11.33 -43.65 1.94
N VAL A 680 10.60 -43.08 2.89
CA VAL A 680 9.52 -43.79 3.61
C VAL A 680 8.26 -43.93 2.73
N GLU A 681 7.77 -42.83 2.16
CA GLU A 681 6.61 -42.83 1.23
C GLU A 681 6.94 -43.38 -0.17
N ASN A 682 8.16 -43.87 -0.39
CA ASN A 682 8.60 -44.48 -1.65
C ASN A 682 8.52 -43.58 -2.89
N GLN A 683 8.71 -42.27 -2.71
CA GLN A 683 8.75 -41.34 -3.83
C GLN A 683 10.08 -41.35 -4.58
N TYR A 684 11.15 -41.79 -3.94
CA TYR A 684 12.46 -42.10 -4.52
C TYR A 684 12.63 -43.61 -4.64
N ILE A 685 13.28 -44.09 -5.70
CA ILE A 685 13.64 -45.51 -5.86
C ILE A 685 15.15 -45.62 -5.82
N SER A 686 15.69 -46.17 -4.73
CA SER A 686 17.12 -46.42 -4.61
C SER A 686 17.52 -47.68 -5.40
N PRO A 687 18.68 -47.66 -6.09
CA PRO A 687 19.28 -48.86 -6.68
C PRO A 687 19.97 -49.77 -5.66
N GLY A 688 19.99 -49.42 -4.36
CA GLY A 688 20.62 -50.20 -3.31
C GLY A 688 19.90 -51.53 -2.99
N LEU A 689 20.66 -52.53 -2.55
CA LEU A 689 20.09 -53.84 -2.17
C LEU A 689 19.15 -53.73 -0.96
N PHE A 690 19.47 -52.87 0.01
CA PHE A 690 18.64 -52.62 1.19
C PHE A 690 17.21 -52.23 0.80
N TRP A 691 17.03 -51.46 -0.29
CA TRP A 691 15.74 -50.95 -0.72
C TRP A 691 14.80 -52.10 -1.08
N LYS A 692 15.28 -53.02 -1.91
CA LYS A 692 14.47 -54.18 -2.35
C LYS A 692 14.15 -55.11 -1.18
N GLU A 693 15.11 -55.36 -0.30
CA GLU A 693 14.92 -56.26 0.84
C GLU A 693 14.04 -55.64 1.94
N ASN A 694 14.17 -54.35 2.23
CA ASN A 694 13.30 -53.64 3.18
C ASN A 694 11.86 -53.59 2.66
N GLN A 695 11.66 -53.26 1.38
CA GLN A 695 10.32 -53.27 0.77
C GLN A 695 9.67 -54.65 0.80
N LYS A 696 10.47 -55.71 0.64
CA LYS A 696 10.00 -57.08 0.75
C LYS A 696 9.62 -57.42 2.20
N LEU A 697 10.46 -57.08 3.17
CA LEU A 697 10.21 -57.32 4.59
C LEU A 697 8.99 -56.56 5.10
N ILE A 698 8.82 -55.30 4.70
CA ILE A 698 7.64 -54.48 5.01
C ILE A 698 6.38 -55.17 4.47
N LYS A 699 6.37 -55.57 3.18
CA LYS A 699 5.23 -56.31 2.58
C LYS A 699 4.97 -57.66 3.23
N GLU A 700 6.02 -58.38 3.64
CA GLU A 700 5.90 -59.66 4.35
C GLU A 700 5.24 -59.47 5.73
N ILE A 701 5.61 -58.40 6.45
CA ILE A 701 5.04 -58.06 7.76
C ILE A 701 3.61 -57.55 7.60
N GLU A 702 3.32 -56.67 6.64
CA GLU A 702 1.95 -56.26 6.27
C GLU A 702 1.07 -57.49 5.95
N SER A 703 1.60 -58.46 5.20
CA SER A 703 0.90 -59.71 4.87
C SER A 703 0.67 -60.60 6.09
N LEU A 704 1.62 -60.66 7.03
CA LEU A 704 1.49 -61.38 8.31
C LEU A 704 0.47 -60.70 9.24
N GLU A 705 0.40 -59.38 9.22
CA GLU A 705 -0.57 -58.57 9.95
C GLU A 705 -2.00 -58.81 9.43
N HIS A 706 -2.18 -58.79 8.10
CA HIS A 706 -3.44 -59.13 7.43
C HIS A 706 -3.92 -60.56 7.74
N LYS A 707 -3.00 -61.52 7.92
CA LYS A 707 -3.32 -62.93 8.24
C LYS A 707 -3.64 -63.17 9.71
N SER A 708 -3.06 -62.40 10.63
CA SER A 708 -3.20 -62.66 12.08
C SER A 708 -4.39 -61.98 12.75
N ARG A 709 -5.04 -61.01 12.08
CA ARG A 709 -6.14 -60.18 12.64
C ARG A 709 -5.83 -59.63 14.05
N ARG A 710 -4.56 -59.31 14.32
CA ARG A 710 -4.08 -58.55 15.49
C ARG A 710 -3.35 -57.30 14.98
N ARG A 711 -3.64 -56.14 15.56
CA ARG A 711 -3.00 -54.85 15.22
C ARG A 711 -2.02 -54.39 16.32
N ASP A 712 -1.16 -55.32 16.75
CA ASP A 712 -0.04 -54.99 17.64
C ASP A 712 1.30 -55.08 16.89
N ILE A 713 1.29 -54.98 15.54
CA ILE A 713 2.48 -55.10 14.66
C ILE A 713 2.48 -53.99 13.57
N LEU A 714 1.85 -52.84 13.81
CA LEU A 714 1.69 -51.83 12.74
C LEU A 714 2.97 -51.00 12.60
N ILE A 715 3.64 -51.16 11.47
CA ILE A 715 4.74 -50.31 11.01
C ILE A 715 4.17 -48.89 10.81
N ASN A 716 4.51 -47.95 11.69
CA ASN A 716 4.22 -46.53 11.46
C ASN A 716 5.34 -45.93 10.59
N ASP A 717 4.98 -45.10 9.61
CA ASP A 717 5.92 -44.31 8.80
C ASP A 717 6.87 -43.49 9.68
N ASP A 718 6.45 -43.10 10.90
CA ASP A 718 7.33 -42.45 11.88
C ASP A 718 8.44 -43.37 12.41
N VAL A 719 8.15 -44.66 12.64
CA VAL A 719 9.17 -45.64 13.08
C VAL A 719 10.19 -45.91 11.96
N LEU A 720 9.72 -45.94 10.71
CA LEU A 720 10.60 -46.03 9.55
C LEU A 720 11.41 -44.74 9.37
N PHE A 721 10.78 -43.59 9.56
CA PHE A 721 11.45 -42.29 9.53
C PHE A 721 12.56 -42.23 10.56
N ASP A 722 12.28 -42.54 11.83
CA ASP A 722 13.25 -42.52 12.93
C ASP A 722 14.44 -43.44 12.64
N PHE A 723 14.18 -44.65 12.14
CA PHE A 723 15.24 -45.59 11.74
C PHE A 723 16.19 -45.01 10.68
N TYR A 724 15.63 -44.36 9.66
CA TYR A 724 16.44 -43.77 8.59
C TYR A 724 17.09 -42.46 9.05
N ASP A 725 16.41 -41.64 9.86
CA ASP A 725 16.90 -40.35 10.33
C ASP A 725 18.09 -40.48 11.30
N GLU A 726 18.04 -41.47 12.21
CA GLU A 726 19.15 -41.83 13.09
C GLU A 726 20.41 -42.28 12.32
N LYS A 727 20.21 -42.91 11.15
CA LYS A 727 21.29 -43.53 10.37
C LYS A 727 21.86 -42.66 9.27
N ILE A 728 21.03 -41.86 8.61
CA ILE A 728 21.39 -41.00 7.48
C ILE A 728 22.05 -39.73 8.01
N ASN A 729 23.22 -39.40 7.48
CA ASN A 729 23.98 -38.21 7.89
C ASN A 729 23.20 -36.90 7.59
N GLU A 730 23.37 -35.89 8.45
CA GLU A 730 22.77 -34.55 8.34
C GLU A 730 23.03 -33.85 6.99
N ASN A 731 24.17 -34.12 6.33
CA ASN A 731 24.56 -33.49 5.06
C ASN A 731 23.82 -34.05 3.82
N ILE A 732 22.90 -35.00 3.99
CA ILE A 732 22.23 -35.69 2.88
C ILE A 732 20.90 -35.01 2.56
N ILE A 733 20.95 -34.13 1.56
CA ILE A 733 19.85 -33.25 1.15
C ILE A 733 19.22 -33.64 -0.20
N ASN A 734 19.73 -34.68 -0.88
CA ASN A 734 19.23 -35.19 -2.15
C ASN A 734 19.65 -36.65 -2.40
N ALA A 735 19.05 -37.28 -3.41
CA ALA A 735 19.30 -38.68 -3.72
C ALA A 735 20.72 -38.97 -4.22
N ALA A 736 21.34 -38.04 -4.97
CA ALA A 736 22.71 -38.22 -5.47
C ALA A 736 23.72 -38.29 -4.31
N GLY A 737 23.57 -37.38 -3.33
CA GLY A 737 24.33 -37.39 -2.08
C GLY A 737 24.06 -38.63 -1.25
N PHE A 738 22.79 -39.04 -1.13
CA PHE A 738 22.38 -40.27 -0.43
C PHE A 738 23.06 -41.51 -1.01
N GLU A 739 23.04 -41.68 -2.34
CA GLU A 739 23.65 -42.86 -2.99
C GLU A 739 25.17 -42.88 -2.87
N HIS A 740 25.83 -41.72 -2.95
CA HIS A 740 27.27 -41.63 -2.75
C HIS A 740 27.65 -42.03 -1.32
N TRP A 741 26.95 -41.47 -0.32
CA TRP A 741 27.15 -41.79 1.09
C TRP A 741 26.87 -43.26 1.39
N ARG A 742 25.72 -43.78 0.94
CA ARG A 742 25.29 -45.17 1.14
C ARG A 742 26.34 -46.16 0.66
N LYS A 743 26.85 -45.98 -0.58
CA LYS A 743 27.92 -46.82 -1.15
C LYS A 743 29.20 -46.79 -0.32
N GLY A 744 29.49 -45.68 0.36
CA GLY A 744 30.63 -45.56 1.28
C GLY A 744 30.44 -46.37 2.56
N VAL A 745 29.28 -46.26 3.19
CA VAL A 745 28.95 -46.96 4.44
C VAL A 745 28.82 -48.48 4.22
N GLU A 746 28.14 -48.89 3.15
CA GLU A 746 27.91 -50.30 2.83
C GLU A 746 29.19 -51.08 2.51
N LYS A 747 30.30 -50.42 2.14
CA LYS A 747 31.61 -51.08 2.00
C LYS A 747 32.10 -51.71 3.30
N HIS A 748 31.74 -51.11 4.44
CA HIS A 748 32.20 -51.52 5.76
C HIS A 748 31.09 -52.24 6.53
N GLN A 749 29.83 -51.85 6.29
CA GLN A 749 28.64 -52.44 6.91
C GLN A 749 27.55 -52.69 5.86
N PRO A 750 27.58 -53.83 5.15
CA PRO A 750 26.70 -54.10 4.01
C PRO A 750 25.20 -54.09 4.34
N GLN A 751 24.84 -54.31 5.61
CA GLN A 751 23.46 -54.36 6.10
C GLN A 751 23.05 -53.10 6.89
N TYR A 752 23.78 -51.99 6.77
CA TYR A 752 23.58 -50.80 7.60
C TYR A 752 22.15 -50.25 7.56
N LEU A 753 21.54 -50.19 6.37
CA LEU A 753 20.18 -49.68 6.17
C LEU A 753 19.10 -50.77 6.16
N PHE A 754 19.42 -52.03 6.50
CA PHE A 754 18.45 -53.11 6.46
C PHE A 754 17.57 -53.11 7.72
N LEU A 755 16.25 -53.20 7.53
CA LEU A 755 15.29 -53.36 8.62
C LEU A 755 15.31 -54.80 9.14
N THR A 756 15.06 -55.00 10.44
CA THR A 756 14.95 -56.34 11.05
C THR A 756 13.54 -56.59 11.55
N LYS A 757 13.16 -57.88 11.62
CA LYS A 757 11.84 -58.28 12.09
C LYS A 757 11.66 -57.98 13.59
N GLU A 758 12.71 -58.07 14.40
CA GLU A 758 12.64 -57.73 15.82
C GLU A 758 12.41 -56.22 16.05
N TYR A 759 13.05 -55.35 15.26
CA TYR A 759 12.86 -53.89 15.35
C TYR A 759 11.41 -53.50 15.06
N LEU A 760 10.72 -54.29 14.24
CA LEU A 760 9.33 -54.07 13.84
C LEU A 760 8.28 -54.73 14.79
N MET A 761 8.68 -55.45 15.88
CA MET A 761 7.76 -56.29 16.70
C MET A 761 7.83 -56.12 18.25
N GLN A 762 8.11 -54.93 18.81
CA GLN A 762 8.66 -54.82 20.17
C GLN A 762 7.77 -54.81 21.44
N HIS A 763 6.42 -54.97 21.47
CA HIS A 763 5.63 -54.88 22.73
C HIS A 763 4.74 -56.10 23.08
N SER A 764 4.78 -56.56 24.35
CA SER A 764 4.22 -57.82 24.86
C SER A 764 2.88 -57.69 25.62
N ALA A 765 1.86 -58.46 25.24
CA ALA A 765 0.54 -58.55 25.89
C ALA A 765 0.43 -59.75 26.85
N LYS A 766 0.02 -59.53 28.12
CA LYS A 766 -0.30 -60.62 29.07
C LYS A 766 -1.61 -60.53 29.86
N ASP A 767 -2.41 -59.47 29.78
CA ASP A 767 -3.68 -59.40 30.53
C ASP A 767 -4.83 -58.77 29.73
N ILE A 768 -5.38 -59.47 28.72
CA ILE A 768 -6.64 -59.04 28.08
C ILE A 768 -7.48 -60.27 27.70
N THR A 769 -8.63 -60.44 28.36
CA THR A 769 -9.67 -61.43 27.99
C THR A 769 -10.75 -60.77 27.11
N GLU A 770 -11.36 -61.53 26.18
CA GLU A 770 -12.48 -61.07 25.32
C GLU A 770 -13.70 -60.57 26.12
N THR A 771 -13.78 -60.91 27.42
CA THR A 771 -14.82 -60.43 28.34
C THR A 771 -14.65 -58.95 28.73
N VAL A 772 -13.41 -58.43 28.70
CA VAL A 772 -13.09 -57.05 29.12
C VAL A 772 -13.06 -56.10 27.90
N TYR A 773 -12.58 -56.59 26.76
CA TYR A 773 -12.57 -55.88 25.47
C TYR A 773 -13.25 -56.74 24.39
N PRO A 774 -14.59 -56.71 24.29
CA PRO A 774 -15.33 -57.54 23.36
C PRO A 774 -15.14 -57.08 21.91
N ASN A 775 -15.12 -58.02 20.96
CA ASN A 775 -15.01 -57.74 19.52
C ASN A 775 -16.32 -57.20 18.89
N SER A 776 -17.40 -57.17 19.67
CA SER A 776 -18.72 -56.77 19.20
C SER A 776 -19.64 -56.37 20.35
N LEU A 777 -20.56 -55.45 20.10
CA LEU A 777 -21.62 -55.05 21.01
C LEU A 777 -22.99 -55.36 20.41
N THR A 778 -23.93 -55.87 21.21
CA THR A 778 -25.31 -56.09 20.76
C THR A 778 -26.19 -54.92 21.20
N ILE A 779 -26.79 -54.21 20.25
CA ILE A 779 -27.73 -53.10 20.48
C ILE A 779 -28.99 -53.39 19.67
N ASN A 780 -30.18 -53.25 20.25
CA ASN A 780 -31.46 -53.51 19.57
C ASN A 780 -31.52 -54.90 18.87
N GLN A 781 -31.00 -55.94 19.52
CA GLN A 781 -30.89 -57.32 19.00
C GLN A 781 -29.98 -57.49 17.76
N GLN A 782 -29.23 -56.45 17.36
CA GLN A 782 -28.24 -56.51 16.29
C GLN A 782 -26.83 -56.41 16.83
N LYS A 783 -25.92 -57.18 16.22
CA LYS A 783 -24.52 -57.30 16.64
C LYS A 783 -23.65 -56.37 15.79
N TYR A 784 -23.05 -55.37 16.41
CA TYR A 784 -22.15 -54.40 15.78
C TYR A 784 -20.70 -54.73 16.13
N GLN A 785 -19.79 -54.56 15.17
CA GLN A 785 -18.38 -54.85 15.38
C GLN A 785 -17.69 -53.68 16.10
N LEU A 786 -16.82 -54.00 17.05
CA LEU A 786 -15.98 -53.02 17.73
C LEU A 786 -14.55 -53.07 17.17
N LYS A 787 -13.95 -51.90 17.00
CA LYS A 787 -12.55 -51.70 16.59
C LYS A 787 -11.84 -50.89 17.68
N TYR A 788 -10.67 -51.32 18.09
CA TYR A 788 -9.84 -50.63 19.07
C TYR A 788 -8.62 -50.08 18.33
N HIS A 789 -8.27 -48.82 18.58
CA HIS A 789 -7.10 -48.15 18.03
C HIS A 789 -6.40 -47.42 19.17
N PHE A 790 -5.12 -47.68 19.41
CA PHE A 790 -4.38 -47.07 20.52
C PHE A 790 -3.19 -46.29 19.96
N GLU A 791 -3.32 -44.97 19.92
CA GLU A 791 -2.30 -44.05 19.39
C GLU A 791 -2.51 -42.65 19.97
N PRO A 792 -1.72 -42.24 20.98
CA PRO A 792 -1.93 -40.98 21.69
C PRO A 792 -1.98 -39.79 20.73
N ASN A 793 -3.03 -38.97 20.85
CA ASN A 793 -3.32 -37.79 20.00
C ASN A 793 -3.74 -38.10 18.55
N HIS A 794 -3.90 -39.37 18.17
CA HIS A 794 -4.46 -39.71 16.86
C HIS A 794 -6.00 -39.58 16.88
N PRO A 795 -6.65 -39.06 15.82
CA PRO A 795 -8.11 -38.93 15.75
C PRO A 795 -8.90 -40.23 15.88
N ARG A 796 -8.25 -41.40 15.76
CA ARG A 796 -8.87 -42.72 15.95
C ARG A 796 -8.62 -43.35 17.31
N ASP A 797 -7.76 -42.77 18.16
CA ASP A 797 -7.39 -43.31 19.47
C ASP A 797 -8.63 -43.63 20.33
N GLY A 798 -8.69 -44.80 20.96
CA GLY A 798 -9.84 -45.30 21.71
C GLY A 798 -10.67 -46.38 20.98
N LEU A 799 -11.98 -46.38 21.25
CA LEU A 799 -12.93 -47.39 20.79
C LEU A 799 -13.80 -46.85 19.65
N THR A 800 -13.87 -47.58 18.54
CA THR A 800 -14.74 -47.30 17.40
C THR A 800 -15.78 -48.40 17.22
N ILE A 801 -17.05 -48.05 17.02
CA ILE A 801 -18.11 -48.99 16.62
C ILE A 801 -18.37 -48.88 15.12
N ALA A 802 -18.33 -50.02 14.43
CA ALA A 802 -18.62 -50.10 13.01
C ALA A 802 -20.11 -50.36 12.77
N ILE A 803 -20.76 -49.41 12.10
CA ILE A 803 -22.20 -49.34 11.91
C ILE A 803 -22.49 -49.45 10.41
N PRO A 804 -23.20 -50.48 9.95
CA PRO A 804 -23.67 -50.54 8.56
C PRO A 804 -24.45 -49.28 8.21
N LEU A 805 -24.21 -48.72 7.03
CA LEU A 805 -24.86 -47.51 6.53
C LEU A 805 -26.41 -47.59 6.66
N THR A 806 -26.96 -48.78 6.43
CA THR A 806 -28.41 -49.09 6.56
C THR A 806 -28.93 -49.06 8.00
N ASN A 807 -28.05 -49.16 8.99
CA ASN A 807 -28.38 -49.20 10.42
C ASN A 807 -28.01 -47.90 11.16
N LEU A 808 -27.42 -46.91 10.46
CA LEU A 808 -26.89 -45.68 11.07
C LEU A 808 -27.95 -44.89 11.85
N ASN A 809 -29.19 -44.86 11.36
CA ASN A 809 -30.30 -44.17 12.01
C ASN A 809 -30.96 -44.95 13.16
N LEU A 810 -30.61 -46.24 13.36
CA LEU A 810 -31.21 -47.12 14.37
C LEU A 810 -30.46 -47.09 15.72
N ILE A 811 -29.35 -46.36 15.80
CA ILE A 811 -28.48 -46.31 16.97
C ILE A 811 -28.68 -44.99 17.72
N ASP A 812 -28.85 -45.11 19.03
CA ASP A 812 -28.90 -44.01 19.99
C ASP A 812 -27.55 -43.91 20.72
N SER A 813 -27.03 -42.69 20.86
CA SER A 813 -25.77 -42.39 21.57
C SER A 813 -25.86 -42.74 23.06
N SER A 814 -27.06 -42.67 23.65
CA SER A 814 -27.30 -42.96 25.07
C SER A 814 -26.92 -44.39 25.49
N ALA A 815 -27.06 -45.36 24.58
CA ALA A 815 -26.72 -46.77 24.82
C ALA A 815 -25.22 -47.05 24.76
N LEU A 816 -24.45 -46.15 24.13
CA LEU A 816 -23.03 -46.33 23.80
C LEU A 816 -22.07 -45.52 24.67
N ASP A 817 -22.59 -44.53 25.39
CA ASP A 817 -21.84 -43.68 26.32
C ASP A 817 -21.17 -44.46 27.47
N TRP A 818 -21.67 -45.65 27.80
CA TRP A 818 -21.12 -46.53 28.84
C TRP A 818 -19.84 -47.29 28.44
N LEU A 819 -19.41 -47.23 27.18
CA LEU A 819 -18.25 -47.97 26.66
C LEU A 819 -18.28 -49.49 26.96
N VAL A 820 -17.14 -50.16 26.71
CA VAL A 820 -16.90 -51.55 27.11
C VAL A 820 -16.27 -51.64 28.51
N PRO A 821 -16.37 -52.78 29.21
CA PRO A 821 -15.87 -52.93 30.59
C PRO A 821 -14.42 -52.48 30.81
N GLY A 822 -13.53 -52.74 29.84
CA GLY A 822 -12.10 -52.35 29.91
C GLY A 822 -11.87 -50.84 29.99
N LEU A 823 -12.61 -50.06 29.20
CA LEU A 823 -12.46 -48.60 29.13
C LEU A 823 -13.38 -47.86 30.12
N LEU A 824 -14.49 -48.49 30.53
CA LEU A 824 -15.44 -47.89 31.47
C LEU A 824 -14.78 -47.60 32.83
N LYS A 825 -13.93 -48.50 33.33
CA LYS A 825 -13.21 -48.30 34.61
C LYS A 825 -12.31 -47.07 34.55
N GLU A 826 -11.65 -46.84 33.43
CA GLU A 826 -10.78 -45.70 33.20
C GLU A 826 -11.58 -44.39 33.07
N LYS A 827 -12.68 -44.39 32.32
CA LYS A 827 -13.63 -43.26 32.21
C LYS A 827 -14.19 -42.85 33.58
N ILE A 828 -14.58 -43.80 34.41
CA ILE A 828 -15.04 -43.54 35.80
C ILE A 828 -13.91 -42.96 36.65
N THR A 829 -12.71 -43.54 36.58
CA THR A 829 -11.55 -43.06 37.34
C THR A 829 -11.20 -41.62 36.98
N TRP A 830 -11.14 -41.31 35.69
CA TRP A 830 -10.91 -39.95 35.19
C TRP A 830 -11.99 -38.99 35.70
N SER A 831 -13.25 -39.43 35.68
CA SER A 831 -14.41 -38.64 36.12
C SER A 831 -14.41 -38.33 37.62
N PHE A 832 -13.83 -39.17 38.48
CA PHE A 832 -13.65 -38.84 39.90
C PHE A 832 -12.41 -37.97 40.16
N LYS A 833 -11.32 -38.17 39.40
CA LYS A 833 -10.07 -37.40 39.57
C LYS A 833 -10.20 -35.94 39.15
N ASN A 834 -11.07 -35.64 38.18
CA ASN A 834 -11.28 -34.29 37.65
C ASN A 834 -12.46 -33.54 38.28
N LEU A 835 -13.13 -34.10 39.29
CA LEU A 835 -14.11 -33.35 40.08
C LEU A 835 -13.48 -32.06 40.65
N PRO A 836 -14.24 -30.95 40.76
CA PRO A 836 -13.80 -29.73 41.45
C PRO A 836 -13.26 -30.05 42.85
N LYS A 837 -12.24 -29.30 43.27
CA LYS A 837 -11.45 -29.60 44.47
C LYS A 837 -12.30 -29.85 45.72
N ASP A 838 -13.40 -29.11 45.88
CA ASP A 838 -14.29 -29.18 47.04
C ASP A 838 -15.20 -30.42 47.05
N ILE A 839 -15.55 -30.94 45.88
CA ILE A 839 -16.30 -32.18 45.71
C ILE A 839 -15.35 -33.38 45.74
N ARG A 840 -14.22 -33.31 45.03
CA ARG A 840 -13.22 -34.38 44.94
C ARG A 840 -12.69 -34.80 46.30
N ARG A 841 -12.51 -33.88 47.24
CA ARG A 841 -12.08 -34.18 48.62
C ARG A 841 -13.02 -35.15 49.34
N LYS A 842 -14.32 -35.11 49.04
CA LYS A 842 -15.34 -36.02 49.58
C LYS A 842 -15.28 -37.41 48.94
N CYS A 843 -14.58 -37.55 47.81
CA CYS A 843 -14.47 -38.76 46.99
C CYS A 843 -13.09 -39.46 47.07
N ILE A 844 -12.34 -39.24 48.15
CA ILE A 844 -11.02 -39.87 48.39
C ILE A 844 -11.17 -40.90 49.51
N PRO A 845 -10.68 -42.15 49.33
CA PRO A 845 -9.92 -42.69 48.20
C PRO A 845 -10.78 -42.96 46.95
N VAL A 846 -10.28 -42.59 45.76
CA VAL A 846 -11.02 -42.74 44.48
C VAL A 846 -11.40 -44.20 44.18
N LYS A 847 -10.60 -45.16 44.66
CA LYS A 847 -10.82 -46.59 44.44
C LYS A 847 -12.15 -47.06 45.03
N ASP A 848 -12.47 -46.64 46.25
CA ASP A 848 -13.69 -47.06 46.96
C ASP A 848 -14.95 -46.48 46.29
N TRP A 849 -14.84 -45.25 45.80
CA TRP A 849 -15.92 -44.57 45.07
C TRP A 849 -16.13 -45.14 43.67
N LEU A 850 -15.05 -45.60 43.01
CA LEU A 850 -15.13 -46.31 41.75
C LEU A 850 -15.89 -47.64 41.90
N GLU A 851 -15.57 -48.44 42.93
CA GLU A 851 -16.28 -49.70 43.20
C GLU A 851 -17.76 -49.43 43.52
N LYS A 852 -18.03 -48.41 44.36
CA LYS A 852 -19.40 -48.01 44.70
C LYS A 852 -20.21 -47.48 43.51
N PHE A 853 -19.58 -46.82 42.54
CA PHE A 853 -20.23 -46.37 41.30
C PHE A 853 -20.47 -47.53 40.33
N LEU A 854 -19.54 -48.49 40.24
CA LEU A 854 -19.71 -49.69 39.41
C LEU A 854 -20.91 -50.54 39.83
N ASP A 855 -21.22 -50.56 41.13
CA ASP A 855 -22.40 -51.24 41.70
C ASP A 855 -23.70 -50.41 41.63
N TYR A 856 -23.63 -49.15 41.18
CA TYR A 856 -24.81 -48.28 41.09
C TYR A 856 -25.66 -48.62 39.84
N PRO A 857 -27.01 -48.66 39.95
CA PRO A 857 -27.87 -48.99 38.82
C PRO A 857 -27.67 -48.03 37.64
N ARG A 858 -27.34 -48.59 36.47
CA ARG A 858 -27.18 -47.84 35.22
C ARG A 858 -28.56 -47.47 34.67
N GLN A 859 -28.88 -46.18 34.62
CA GLN A 859 -30.17 -45.69 34.12
C GLN A 859 -29.98 -44.41 33.30
N GLY A 860 -30.18 -44.52 31.99
CA GLY A 860 -29.91 -43.43 31.05
C GLY A 860 -28.43 -43.35 30.67
N SER A 861 -27.98 -42.16 30.26
CA SER A 861 -26.58 -41.94 29.85
C SER A 861 -25.60 -42.04 31.03
N PHE A 862 -24.30 -42.18 30.72
CA PHE A 862 -23.26 -42.18 31.76
C PHE A 862 -23.28 -40.86 32.52
N LYS A 863 -23.41 -39.74 31.79
CA LYS A 863 -23.55 -38.39 32.35
C LYS A 863 -24.70 -38.27 33.35
N GLU A 864 -25.90 -38.70 32.98
CA GLU A 864 -27.08 -38.65 33.85
C GLU A 864 -26.91 -39.51 35.10
N THR A 865 -26.37 -40.71 34.94
CA THR A 865 -26.16 -41.63 36.06
C THR A 865 -25.06 -41.13 36.99
N PHE A 866 -23.98 -40.56 36.45
CA PHE A 866 -22.89 -39.96 37.23
C PHE A 866 -23.37 -38.74 38.02
N ASN A 867 -24.08 -37.82 37.37
CA ASN A 867 -24.68 -36.65 38.05
C ASN A 867 -25.65 -37.08 39.15
N ARG A 868 -26.52 -38.06 38.89
CA ARG A 868 -27.44 -38.60 39.91
C ARG A 868 -26.72 -39.25 41.07
N PHE A 869 -25.62 -39.96 40.80
CA PHE A 869 -24.81 -40.60 41.84
C PHE A 869 -24.10 -39.56 42.72
N ILE A 870 -23.49 -38.54 42.12
CA ILE A 870 -22.84 -37.45 42.86
C ILE A 870 -23.89 -36.68 43.69
N TRP A 871 -25.05 -36.37 43.10
CA TRP A 871 -26.17 -35.73 43.79
C TRP A 871 -26.64 -36.54 45.00
N LYS A 872 -26.78 -37.86 44.85
CA LYS A 872 -27.30 -38.76 45.90
C LYS A 872 -26.30 -39.05 47.03
N TYR A 873 -25.02 -39.26 46.70
CA TYR A 873 -24.05 -39.79 47.66
C TYR A 873 -22.95 -38.80 48.06
N VAL A 874 -22.78 -37.69 47.35
CA VAL A 874 -21.68 -36.73 47.58
C VAL A 874 -22.20 -35.35 47.96
N ASP A 875 -23.03 -34.73 47.10
CA ASP A 875 -23.57 -33.39 47.34
C ASP A 875 -24.85 -33.10 46.53
N PRO A 876 -26.02 -32.93 47.17
CA PRO A 876 -27.28 -32.69 46.48
C PRO A 876 -27.43 -31.28 45.86
N HIS A 877 -26.49 -30.36 46.07
CA HIS A 877 -26.50 -29.05 45.42
C HIS A 877 -25.53 -28.97 44.23
N PHE A 878 -24.80 -30.05 43.95
CA PHE A 878 -23.79 -30.08 42.90
C PHE A 878 -24.30 -30.85 41.68
N LEU A 879 -24.27 -30.19 40.52
CA LEU A 879 -24.57 -30.76 39.21
C LEU A 879 -23.41 -30.43 38.28
N MET A 880 -22.82 -31.45 37.62
CA MET A 880 -21.79 -31.21 36.61
C MET A 880 -22.41 -30.69 35.33
N THR A 881 -21.74 -29.68 34.76
CA THR A 881 -22.06 -29.07 33.47
C THR A 881 -21.61 -29.94 32.30
N ASP A 882 -22.08 -29.61 31.12
CA ASP A 882 -21.81 -30.35 29.88
C ASP A 882 -20.35 -30.25 29.48
N ASP A 883 -19.76 -29.06 29.62
CA ASP A 883 -18.33 -28.78 29.42
C ASP A 883 -17.40 -29.77 30.16
N TYR A 884 -17.83 -30.27 31.32
CA TYR A 884 -17.08 -31.26 32.08
C TYR A 884 -16.99 -32.60 31.33
N PHE A 885 -18.12 -33.11 30.84
CA PHE A 885 -18.18 -34.37 30.11
C PHE A 885 -17.57 -34.22 28.71
N ASP A 886 -17.62 -33.03 28.13
CA ASP A 886 -16.95 -32.71 26.88
C ASP A 886 -15.42 -32.71 27.03
N SER A 887 -14.90 -32.40 28.22
CA SER A 887 -13.45 -32.46 28.52
C SER A 887 -12.90 -33.87 28.75
N ILE A 888 -13.74 -34.93 28.70
CA ILE A 888 -13.27 -36.32 28.74
C ILE A 888 -12.32 -36.56 27.55
N PRO A 889 -11.13 -37.15 27.77
CA PRO A 889 -10.19 -37.46 26.69
C PRO A 889 -10.85 -38.27 25.57
N SER A 890 -10.51 -37.95 24.32
CA SER A 890 -11.10 -38.58 23.12
C SER A 890 -11.00 -40.12 23.14
N HIS A 891 -9.93 -40.71 23.67
CA HIS A 891 -9.79 -42.18 23.79
C HIS A 891 -10.76 -42.84 24.79
N LEU A 892 -11.41 -42.06 25.66
CA LEU A 892 -12.48 -42.48 26.58
C LEU A 892 -13.87 -42.06 26.08
N LYS A 893 -13.97 -41.72 24.79
CA LYS A 893 -15.23 -41.55 24.07
C LYS A 893 -15.32 -42.61 22.98
N ILE A 894 -16.54 -43.00 22.63
CA ILE A 894 -16.76 -43.93 21.52
C ILE A 894 -16.74 -43.13 20.21
N LYS A 895 -16.17 -43.72 19.17
CA LYS A 895 -16.16 -43.19 17.80
C LYS A 895 -17.07 -44.03 16.94
N TYR A 896 -17.69 -43.41 15.95
CA TYR A 896 -18.70 -44.03 15.12
C TYR A 896 -18.17 -44.13 13.70
N GLU A 897 -18.04 -45.35 13.19
CA GLU A 897 -17.59 -45.62 11.83
C GLU A 897 -18.74 -46.15 11.01
N VAL A 898 -19.09 -45.49 9.92
CA VAL A 898 -20.09 -45.98 8.97
C VAL A 898 -19.41 -46.91 7.98
N ILE A 899 -19.97 -48.10 7.75
CA ILE A 899 -19.44 -49.08 6.78
C ILE A 899 -20.48 -49.39 5.70
N ASN A 900 -20.02 -49.66 4.48
CA ASN A 900 -20.86 -50.13 3.38
C ASN A 900 -21.11 -51.65 3.45
N ASP A 901 -21.90 -52.20 2.51
CA ASP A 901 -22.25 -53.63 2.45
C ASP A 901 -21.04 -54.58 2.24
N GLN A 902 -19.89 -54.04 1.84
CA GLN A 902 -18.62 -54.78 1.70
C GLN A 902 -17.74 -54.68 2.96
N GLY A 903 -18.23 -54.03 4.03
CA GLY A 903 -17.48 -53.79 5.26
C GLY A 903 -16.42 -52.69 5.15
N LYS A 904 -16.43 -51.88 4.09
CA LYS A 904 -15.50 -50.77 3.88
C LYS A 904 -16.04 -49.51 4.53
N MET A 905 -15.18 -48.81 5.25
CA MET A 905 -15.49 -47.54 5.90
C MET A 905 -15.87 -46.48 4.87
N ILE A 906 -17.01 -45.84 5.11
CA ILE A 906 -17.56 -44.71 4.37
C ILE A 906 -17.18 -43.41 5.09
N ASP A 907 -17.32 -43.39 6.41
CA ASP A 907 -17.09 -42.20 7.22
C ASP A 907 -16.79 -42.55 8.68
N LEU A 908 -16.23 -41.62 9.43
CA LEU A 908 -15.83 -41.76 10.83
C LEU A 908 -15.93 -40.41 11.57
N ASN A 909 -16.64 -40.38 12.69
CA ASN A 909 -16.80 -39.19 13.52
C ASN A 909 -16.97 -39.57 15.00
N GLU A 910 -16.61 -38.68 15.93
CA GLU A 910 -16.84 -38.88 17.37
C GLU A 910 -18.26 -38.49 17.79
N ASP A 911 -18.95 -37.71 16.95
CA ASP A 911 -20.33 -37.31 17.12
C ASP A 911 -21.25 -38.09 16.16
N LEU A 912 -22.12 -38.92 16.73
CA LEU A 912 -23.06 -39.75 15.99
C LEU A 912 -24.08 -38.92 15.19
N ASP A 913 -24.47 -37.75 15.68
CA ASP A 913 -25.47 -36.90 15.06
C ASP A 913 -24.86 -36.11 13.89
N LEU A 914 -23.61 -35.66 14.02
CA LEU A 914 -22.82 -35.17 12.88
C LEU A 914 -22.63 -36.26 11.83
N LEU A 915 -22.25 -37.48 12.22
CA LEU A 915 -22.06 -38.59 11.29
C LEU A 915 -23.35 -38.95 10.53
N LYS A 916 -24.50 -38.93 11.22
CA LYS A 916 -25.82 -39.10 10.60
C LYS A 916 -26.13 -37.98 9.60
N LYS A 917 -25.73 -36.74 9.91
CA LYS A 917 -25.91 -35.56 9.05
C LYS A 917 -25.00 -35.61 7.80
N GLU A 918 -23.73 -36.00 7.97
CA GLU A 918 -22.71 -36.07 6.91
C GLU A 918 -22.95 -37.23 5.95
N ASN A 919 -23.32 -38.41 6.49
CA ASN A 919 -23.62 -39.60 5.68
C ASN A 919 -25.03 -39.66 5.17
N LYS A 920 -25.84 -38.63 5.46
CA LYS A 920 -27.20 -38.51 4.96
C LYS A 920 -27.23 -38.84 3.48
N LYS A 921 -26.48 -38.09 2.65
CA LYS A 921 -26.31 -38.27 1.18
C LYS A 921 -25.92 -39.68 0.73
N ASN A 922 -25.11 -40.40 1.50
CA ASN A 922 -24.66 -41.75 1.16
C ASN A 922 -25.75 -42.80 1.44
N VAL A 923 -26.52 -42.61 2.52
CA VAL A 923 -27.76 -43.37 2.77
C VAL A 923 -28.76 -43.07 1.63
N GLU A 924 -28.86 -41.79 1.21
CA GLU A 924 -29.72 -41.36 0.08
C GLU A 924 -29.29 -42.04 -1.22
N ALA A 925 -28.00 -42.14 -1.50
CA ALA A 925 -27.46 -42.78 -2.70
C ALA A 925 -27.72 -44.31 -2.80
N VAL A 926 -27.87 -45.02 -1.66
CA VAL A 926 -28.28 -46.44 -1.68
C VAL A 926 -29.76 -46.56 -2.04
N VAL A 927 -30.58 -45.58 -1.66
CA VAL A 927 -31.99 -45.48 -2.05
C VAL A 927 -32.15 -44.99 -3.49
N GLU A 928 -31.28 -44.09 -3.98
CA GLU A 928 -31.25 -43.60 -5.39
C GLU A 928 -30.88 -44.70 -6.41
N ARG A 929 -30.31 -45.84 -5.99
CA ARG A 929 -30.02 -46.99 -6.88
C ARG A 929 -31.20 -47.94 -7.06
N ILE A 930 -32.28 -47.73 -6.33
CA ILE A 930 -33.50 -48.51 -6.42
C ILE A 930 -34.38 -47.81 -7.46
N GLN A 931 -34.62 -48.45 -8.61
CA GLN A 931 -35.47 -47.87 -9.67
C GLN A 931 -36.94 -47.96 -9.29
N PHE A 932 -37.49 -46.83 -8.83
CA PHE A 932 -38.93 -46.69 -8.60
C PHE A 932 -39.64 -46.39 -9.93
N ASN A 933 -40.80 -46.99 -10.18
CA ASN A 933 -41.56 -46.89 -11.45
C ASN A 933 -42.16 -45.48 -11.75
N ILE A 934 -41.55 -44.40 -11.27
CA ILE A 934 -42.02 -43.02 -11.40
C ILE A 934 -40.97 -42.06 -11.97
N GLU A 935 -39.70 -42.48 -12.06
CA GLU A 935 -38.59 -41.64 -12.51
C GLU A 935 -38.71 -41.34 -14.02
N GLN A 936 -38.61 -40.06 -14.40
CA GLN A 936 -38.78 -39.61 -15.78
C GLN A 936 -37.93 -38.36 -16.04
N ALA A 937 -37.11 -38.34 -17.10
CA ALA A 937 -36.25 -37.22 -17.44
C ALA A 937 -36.76 -36.41 -18.65
N GLY A 938 -36.27 -35.19 -18.83
CA GLY A 938 -36.53 -34.38 -20.03
C GLY A 938 -37.93 -33.75 -20.09
N ILE A 939 -38.58 -33.58 -18.95
CA ILE A 939 -39.93 -33.05 -18.83
C ILE A 939 -39.93 -31.53 -19.00
N THR A 940 -40.89 -30.99 -19.75
CA THR A 940 -41.07 -29.53 -19.95
C THR A 940 -42.48 -29.04 -19.64
N SER A 941 -43.40 -29.96 -19.33
CA SER A 941 -44.78 -29.72 -18.91
C SER A 941 -45.18 -30.76 -17.87
N TRP A 942 -46.17 -30.46 -17.02
CA TRP A 942 -46.60 -31.38 -15.96
C TRP A 942 -46.96 -32.79 -16.51
N PRO A 943 -46.31 -33.88 -16.06
CA PRO A 943 -46.36 -35.16 -16.78
C PRO A 943 -47.33 -36.23 -16.24
N ILE A 944 -47.86 -36.08 -15.01
CA ILE A 944 -48.63 -37.12 -14.29
C ILE A 944 -49.80 -36.52 -13.52
N ASP A 945 -50.89 -37.25 -13.24
CA ASP A 945 -52.05 -36.68 -12.52
C ASP A 945 -51.71 -36.25 -11.07
N GLU A 946 -50.94 -37.06 -10.35
CA GLU A 946 -50.51 -36.82 -8.97
C GLU A 946 -49.10 -37.38 -8.74
N LEU A 947 -48.17 -36.53 -8.29
CA LEU A 947 -46.85 -36.90 -7.79
C LEU A 947 -46.98 -37.36 -6.33
N PRO A 948 -46.96 -38.67 -6.04
CA PRO A 948 -47.19 -39.17 -4.70
C PRO A 948 -46.13 -38.64 -3.72
N ILE A 949 -46.54 -38.42 -2.48
CA ILE A 949 -45.65 -37.95 -1.40
C ILE A 949 -44.55 -38.99 -1.13
N LYS A 950 -44.91 -40.27 -1.19
CA LYS A 950 -44.00 -41.40 -1.05
C LYS A 950 -44.32 -42.51 -2.05
N VAL A 951 -43.29 -43.23 -2.49
CA VAL A 951 -43.38 -44.45 -3.29
C VAL A 951 -42.69 -45.59 -2.54
N GLU A 952 -43.21 -46.81 -2.69
CA GLU A 952 -42.69 -48.00 -2.02
C GLU A 952 -42.28 -49.05 -3.05
N GLN A 953 -41.15 -49.73 -2.81
CA GLN A 953 -40.70 -50.86 -3.63
C GLN A 953 -40.13 -51.97 -2.75
N THR A 954 -40.40 -53.23 -3.09
CA THR A 954 -39.92 -54.38 -2.34
C THR A 954 -38.82 -55.09 -3.11
N ILE A 955 -37.61 -55.17 -2.54
CA ILE A 955 -36.45 -55.88 -3.11
C ILE A 955 -35.95 -56.89 -2.06
N ASN A 956 -35.80 -58.16 -2.46
CA ASN A 956 -35.34 -59.26 -1.59
C ASN A 956 -36.14 -59.38 -0.26
N GLY A 957 -37.45 -59.16 -0.29
CA GLY A 957 -38.33 -59.26 0.88
C GLY A 957 -38.25 -58.08 1.86
N LYS A 958 -37.45 -57.04 1.56
CA LYS A 958 -37.40 -55.79 2.32
C LYS A 958 -38.13 -54.68 1.57
N LYS A 959 -38.96 -53.91 2.29
CA LYS A 959 -39.63 -52.73 1.76
C LYS A 959 -38.73 -51.50 1.86
N PHE A 960 -38.63 -50.73 0.78
CA PHE A 960 -37.92 -49.45 0.69
C PHE A 960 -38.93 -48.35 0.37
N GLU A 961 -38.89 -47.25 1.11
CA GLU A 961 -39.71 -46.05 0.87
C GLU A 961 -38.81 -44.94 0.28
N ALA A 962 -39.32 -44.18 -0.69
CA ALA A 962 -38.66 -43.00 -1.24
C ALA A 962 -39.69 -41.89 -1.53
N TYR A 963 -39.21 -40.65 -1.70
CA TYR A 963 -39.98 -39.43 -1.83
C TYR A 963 -39.71 -38.79 -3.20
N PRO A 964 -40.65 -38.87 -4.16
CA PRO A 964 -40.50 -38.27 -5.47
C PRO A 964 -40.52 -36.74 -5.42
N ALA A 965 -39.74 -36.11 -6.30
CA ALA A 965 -39.64 -34.67 -6.47
C ALA A 965 -39.35 -34.29 -7.92
N PHE A 966 -39.66 -33.05 -8.28
CA PHE A 966 -39.22 -32.47 -9.55
C PHE A 966 -37.83 -31.88 -9.38
N VAL A 967 -36.90 -32.14 -10.30
CA VAL A 967 -35.51 -31.67 -10.23
C VAL A 967 -35.21 -30.80 -11.44
N ASP A 968 -34.65 -29.60 -11.21
CA ASP A 968 -34.29 -28.64 -12.26
C ASP A 968 -32.98 -29.02 -12.97
N TYR A 969 -33.01 -29.14 -14.30
CA TYR A 969 -31.85 -29.32 -15.19
C TYR A 969 -31.69 -28.16 -16.21
N HIS A 970 -32.17 -26.97 -15.86
CA HIS A 970 -32.18 -25.74 -16.65
C HIS A 970 -33.08 -25.76 -17.91
N ASN A 971 -32.85 -26.71 -18.81
CA ASN A 971 -33.58 -26.87 -20.07
C ASN A 971 -34.73 -27.88 -20.00
N SER A 972 -34.79 -28.66 -18.93
CA SER A 972 -35.87 -29.58 -18.60
C SER A 972 -35.96 -29.75 -17.08
N ILE A 973 -37.01 -30.42 -16.62
CA ILE A 973 -37.05 -31.02 -15.29
C ILE A 973 -37.02 -32.55 -15.39
N SER A 974 -36.72 -33.22 -14.28
CA SER A 974 -36.85 -34.67 -14.13
C SER A 974 -37.69 -35.00 -12.90
N ILE A 975 -38.38 -36.15 -12.88
CA ILE A 975 -38.88 -36.76 -11.66
C ILE A 975 -37.77 -37.66 -11.14
N GLU A 976 -37.27 -37.36 -9.94
CA GLU A 976 -36.29 -38.16 -9.23
C GLU A 976 -36.82 -38.48 -7.83
N VAL A 977 -36.28 -39.54 -7.22
CA VAL A 977 -36.70 -40.04 -5.91
C VAL A 977 -35.57 -39.87 -4.90
N PHE A 978 -35.92 -39.38 -3.72
CA PHE A 978 -34.98 -39.12 -2.63
C PHE A 978 -35.39 -39.97 -1.42
N ASP A 979 -34.46 -40.36 -0.56
CA ASP A 979 -34.79 -41.05 0.71
C ASP A 979 -35.21 -40.09 1.84
N ASN A 980 -35.00 -38.79 1.64
CA ASN A 980 -35.25 -37.77 2.64
C ASN A 980 -36.37 -36.82 2.20
N PRO A 981 -37.45 -36.71 2.99
CA PRO A 981 -38.61 -35.90 2.60
C PRO A 981 -38.27 -34.41 2.50
N LYS A 982 -37.42 -33.87 3.40
CA LYS A 982 -37.02 -32.46 3.37
C LYS A 982 -36.15 -32.14 2.14
N ARG A 983 -35.25 -33.06 1.76
CA ARG A 983 -34.42 -32.91 0.55
C ARG A 983 -35.29 -32.98 -0.71
N ALA A 984 -36.23 -33.92 -0.76
CA ALA A 984 -37.22 -34.01 -1.82
C ALA A 984 -38.05 -32.72 -1.95
N GLU A 985 -38.51 -32.13 -0.85
CA GLU A 985 -39.25 -30.86 -0.83
C GLU A 985 -38.42 -29.70 -1.41
N GLN A 986 -37.14 -29.59 -1.05
CA GLN A 986 -36.25 -28.54 -1.58
C GLN A 986 -36.04 -28.66 -3.09
N TYR A 987 -35.69 -29.85 -3.58
CA TYR A 987 -35.53 -30.07 -5.03
C TYR A 987 -36.86 -29.87 -5.76
N HIS A 988 -37.95 -30.43 -5.22
CA HIS A 988 -39.29 -30.31 -5.78
C HIS A 988 -39.69 -28.85 -5.96
N PHE A 989 -39.41 -27.99 -4.98
CA PHE A 989 -39.67 -26.55 -5.08
C PHE A 989 -38.91 -25.91 -6.25
N GLN A 990 -37.62 -26.22 -6.43
CA GLN A 990 -36.83 -25.71 -7.56
C GLN A 990 -37.31 -26.26 -8.91
N GLY A 991 -37.65 -27.55 -8.97
CA GLY A 991 -38.25 -28.16 -10.16
C GLY A 991 -39.61 -27.54 -10.50
N LEU A 992 -40.44 -27.23 -9.50
CA LEU A 992 -41.71 -26.54 -9.67
C LEU A 992 -41.52 -25.11 -10.22
N LYS A 993 -40.55 -24.34 -9.68
CA LYS A 993 -40.16 -23.03 -10.23
C LYS A 993 -39.81 -23.13 -11.71
N ARG A 994 -38.99 -24.11 -12.09
CA ARG A 994 -38.61 -24.32 -13.49
C ARG A 994 -39.80 -24.68 -14.38
N LEU A 995 -40.71 -25.53 -13.89
CA LEU A 995 -41.89 -25.95 -14.64
C LEU A 995 -42.83 -24.76 -14.92
N ILE A 996 -43.05 -23.92 -13.90
CA ILE A 996 -43.81 -22.66 -14.03
C ILE A 996 -43.12 -21.72 -15.02
N TYR A 997 -41.79 -21.60 -14.95
CA TYR A 997 -41.01 -20.83 -15.90
C TYR A 997 -41.20 -21.32 -17.35
N PHE A 998 -41.18 -22.64 -17.60
CA PHE A 998 -41.46 -23.19 -18.94
C PHE A 998 -42.87 -22.85 -19.42
N HIS A 999 -43.85 -22.89 -18.53
CA HIS A 999 -45.23 -22.55 -18.85
C HIS A 999 -45.40 -21.09 -19.28
N PHE A 1000 -44.68 -20.17 -18.63
CA PHE A 1000 -44.71 -18.74 -18.95
C PHE A 1000 -43.62 -18.28 -19.93
N LYS A 1001 -42.75 -19.19 -20.42
CA LYS A 1001 -41.57 -18.90 -21.26
C LYS A 1001 -41.85 -17.96 -22.43
N GLU A 1002 -42.93 -18.19 -23.20
CA GLU A 1002 -43.29 -17.33 -24.33
C GLU A 1002 -43.84 -15.96 -23.89
N ARG A 1003 -44.44 -15.85 -22.71
CA ARG A 1003 -44.84 -14.56 -22.12
C ARG A 1003 -43.62 -13.80 -21.58
N PHE A 1004 -42.70 -14.49 -20.89
CA PHE A 1004 -41.43 -13.91 -20.42
C PHE A 1004 -40.55 -13.42 -21.57
N LYS A 1005 -40.48 -14.15 -22.69
CA LYS A 1005 -39.84 -13.66 -23.94
C LYS A 1005 -40.47 -12.39 -24.50
N ARG A 1006 -41.76 -12.14 -24.26
CA ARG A 1006 -42.43 -10.89 -24.64
C ARG A 1006 -42.16 -9.76 -23.67
N ILE A 1007 -41.97 -10.04 -22.37
CA ILE A 1007 -41.45 -9.06 -21.39
C ILE A 1007 -40.04 -8.62 -21.79
N GLN A 1008 -39.22 -9.54 -22.32
CA GLN A 1008 -37.90 -9.23 -22.92
C GLN A 1008 -37.97 -8.39 -24.21
N LYS A 1009 -39.15 -8.21 -24.83
CA LYS A 1009 -39.40 -7.29 -25.95
C LYS A 1009 -40.05 -6.00 -25.39
N ILE A 1010 -39.16 -5.13 -24.94
CA ILE A 1010 -39.33 -4.05 -23.95
C ILE A 1010 -40.41 -2.98 -24.30
N PRO A 1011 -41.23 -2.49 -23.35
CA PRO A 1011 -41.80 -1.14 -23.36
C PRO A 1011 -40.68 -0.10 -23.17
N PRO A 1012 -40.56 0.98 -23.98
CA PRO A 1012 -39.40 1.89 -24.00
C PRO A 1012 -38.84 2.29 -22.62
N ASP A 1013 -39.73 2.59 -21.67
CA ASP A 1013 -39.40 3.08 -20.33
C ASP A 1013 -38.64 2.05 -19.47
N LEU A 1014 -38.89 0.75 -19.65
CA LEU A 1014 -38.19 -0.31 -18.91
C LEU A 1014 -36.76 -0.52 -19.44
N SER A 1015 -36.52 -0.25 -20.73
CA SER A 1015 -35.18 -0.28 -21.33
C SER A 1015 -34.31 0.82 -20.73
N GLU A 1016 -34.87 2.03 -20.61
CA GLU A 1016 -34.18 3.16 -20.00
C GLU A 1016 -33.89 2.93 -18.52
N ALA A 1017 -34.81 2.29 -17.79
CA ALA A 1017 -34.59 1.92 -16.40
C ALA A 1017 -33.46 0.88 -16.25
N ALA A 1018 -33.41 -0.13 -17.12
CA ALA A 1018 -32.35 -1.12 -17.13
C ALA A 1018 -30.98 -0.51 -17.48
N ILE A 1019 -30.93 0.44 -18.41
CA ILE A 1019 -29.70 1.18 -18.74
C ILE A 1019 -29.24 2.04 -17.56
N ALA A 1020 -30.18 2.70 -16.85
CA ALA A 1020 -29.86 3.51 -15.68
C ALA A 1020 -29.17 2.71 -14.57
N LEU A 1021 -29.62 1.47 -14.36
CA LEU A 1021 -29.14 0.56 -13.32
C LEU A 1021 -27.97 -0.33 -13.80
N SER A 1022 -27.47 -0.13 -15.02
CA SER A 1022 -26.42 -0.97 -15.63
C SER A 1022 -25.10 -0.99 -14.87
N THR A 1023 -24.86 0.01 -14.01
CA THR A 1023 -23.70 0.07 -13.12
C THR A 1023 -23.80 -0.91 -11.94
N GLN A 1024 -25.02 -1.35 -11.59
CA GLN A 1024 -25.27 -2.30 -10.50
C GLN A 1024 -25.61 -3.70 -11.03
N ILE A 1025 -26.42 -3.78 -12.10
CA ILE A 1025 -26.85 -5.04 -12.69
C ILE A 1025 -26.92 -4.93 -14.22
N PRO A 1026 -26.29 -5.85 -14.97
CA PRO A 1026 -26.44 -5.89 -16.42
C PRO A 1026 -27.92 -5.99 -16.83
N PRO A 1027 -28.37 -5.28 -17.88
CA PRO A 1027 -29.78 -5.30 -18.31
C PRO A 1027 -30.35 -6.70 -18.54
N LYS A 1028 -29.54 -7.62 -19.06
CA LYS A 1028 -29.94 -9.02 -19.29
C LYS A 1028 -30.24 -9.73 -17.96
N ASP A 1029 -29.38 -9.55 -16.97
CA ASP A 1029 -29.48 -10.22 -15.68
C ASP A 1029 -30.65 -9.66 -14.87
N LEU A 1030 -30.90 -8.34 -14.98
CA LEU A 1030 -32.09 -7.70 -14.40
C LEU A 1030 -33.38 -8.33 -14.95
N MET A 1031 -33.45 -8.56 -16.26
CA MET A 1031 -34.63 -9.17 -16.88
C MET A 1031 -34.84 -10.63 -16.47
N GLU A 1032 -33.77 -11.41 -16.37
CA GLU A 1032 -33.85 -12.79 -15.86
C GLU A 1032 -34.30 -12.79 -14.40
N ASN A 1033 -33.83 -11.84 -13.61
CA ASN A 1033 -34.21 -11.67 -12.22
C ASN A 1033 -35.71 -11.36 -12.05
N LEU A 1034 -36.26 -10.46 -12.87
CA LEU A 1034 -37.69 -10.14 -12.82
C LEU A 1034 -38.56 -11.36 -13.09
N CYS A 1035 -38.13 -12.23 -14.00
CA CYS A 1035 -38.82 -13.49 -14.24
C CYS A 1035 -38.78 -14.40 -13.01
N ASP A 1036 -37.64 -14.51 -12.33
CA ASP A 1036 -37.51 -15.32 -11.12
C ASP A 1036 -38.39 -14.80 -9.98
N VAL A 1037 -38.45 -13.49 -9.77
CA VAL A 1037 -39.33 -12.85 -8.76
C VAL A 1037 -40.81 -13.09 -9.07
N ILE A 1038 -41.20 -13.01 -10.34
CA ILE A 1038 -42.57 -13.33 -10.77
C ILE A 1038 -42.90 -14.80 -10.50
N VAL A 1039 -41.97 -15.72 -10.78
CA VAL A 1039 -42.17 -17.15 -10.50
C VAL A 1039 -42.31 -17.39 -9.01
N ASP A 1040 -41.48 -16.76 -8.18
CA ASP A 1040 -41.56 -16.85 -6.71
C ASP A 1040 -42.90 -16.32 -6.18
N GLU A 1041 -43.37 -15.19 -6.69
CA GLU A 1041 -44.66 -14.60 -6.31
C GLU A 1041 -45.85 -15.45 -6.77
N ILE A 1042 -45.78 -16.06 -7.96
CA ILE A 1042 -46.83 -16.98 -8.45
C ILE A 1042 -46.95 -18.20 -7.53
N ILE A 1043 -45.83 -18.74 -7.05
CA ILE A 1043 -45.84 -19.87 -6.11
C ILE A 1043 -46.33 -19.43 -4.72
N GLY A 1044 -45.88 -18.27 -4.25
CA GLY A 1044 -46.19 -17.76 -2.92
C GLY A 1044 -45.86 -18.78 -1.82
N GLN A 1045 -46.80 -19.00 -0.90
CA GLN A 1045 -46.66 -20.02 0.16
C GLN A 1045 -47.03 -21.45 -0.29
N LYS A 1046 -47.45 -21.64 -1.56
CA LYS A 1046 -47.91 -22.94 -2.08
C LYS A 1046 -46.72 -23.80 -2.55
N ILE A 1047 -45.84 -24.14 -1.61
CA ILE A 1047 -44.55 -24.81 -1.87
C ILE A 1047 -44.63 -26.33 -2.12
N ASN A 1048 -45.80 -26.96 -1.95
CA ASN A 1048 -45.96 -28.42 -1.99
C ASN A 1048 -47.05 -28.88 -2.99
N ILE A 1049 -47.05 -28.29 -4.19
CA ILE A 1049 -48.00 -28.63 -5.25
C ILE A 1049 -47.58 -29.94 -5.90
N ARG A 1050 -48.37 -30.99 -5.66
CA ARG A 1050 -48.11 -32.36 -6.14
C ARG A 1050 -49.18 -32.92 -7.07
N LYS A 1051 -50.32 -32.24 -7.24
CA LYS A 1051 -51.38 -32.65 -8.17
C LYS A 1051 -51.43 -31.75 -9.38
N GLN A 1052 -51.74 -32.32 -10.54
CA GLN A 1052 -51.88 -31.56 -11.79
C GLN A 1052 -52.96 -30.47 -11.66
N ILE A 1053 -54.07 -30.77 -10.99
CA ILE A 1053 -55.18 -29.82 -10.77
C ILE A 1053 -54.71 -28.60 -9.97
N ASP A 1054 -53.92 -28.81 -8.91
CA ASP A 1054 -53.39 -27.74 -8.07
C ASP A 1054 -52.37 -26.89 -8.84
N TYR A 1055 -51.56 -27.51 -9.70
CA TYR A 1055 -50.65 -26.82 -10.62
C TYR A 1055 -51.41 -26.01 -11.66
N GLU A 1056 -52.44 -26.57 -12.30
CA GLU A 1056 -53.28 -25.86 -13.27
C GLU A 1056 -54.02 -24.68 -12.62
N GLN A 1057 -54.48 -24.84 -11.39
CA GLN A 1057 -55.05 -23.75 -10.60
C GLN A 1057 -54.02 -22.65 -10.34
N LEU A 1058 -52.81 -22.99 -9.88
CA LEU A 1058 -51.71 -22.04 -9.66
C LEU A 1058 -51.37 -21.28 -10.94
N ILE A 1059 -51.27 -22.00 -12.06
CA ILE A 1059 -51.01 -21.44 -13.38
C ILE A 1059 -52.13 -20.49 -13.82
N ASN A 1060 -53.40 -20.81 -13.56
CA ASN A 1060 -54.53 -19.94 -13.91
C ASN A 1060 -54.55 -18.68 -13.02
N GLU A 1061 -54.31 -18.82 -11.71
CA GLU A 1061 -54.14 -17.69 -10.79
C GLU A 1061 -52.97 -16.79 -11.23
N GLY A 1062 -51.81 -17.39 -11.52
CA GLY A 1062 -50.65 -16.71 -12.05
C GLY A 1062 -50.92 -16.03 -13.38
N ARG A 1063 -51.63 -16.66 -14.33
CA ARG A 1063 -52.02 -16.04 -15.61
C ARG A 1063 -52.89 -14.80 -15.43
N ASN A 1064 -53.78 -14.80 -14.44
CA ASN A 1064 -54.67 -13.68 -14.15
C ASN A 1064 -53.92 -12.53 -13.46
N ASN A 1065 -52.96 -12.84 -12.58
CA ASN A 1065 -52.21 -11.84 -11.82
C ASN A 1065 -50.95 -11.33 -12.54
N LEU A 1066 -50.41 -12.08 -13.51
CA LEU A 1066 -49.16 -11.77 -14.20
C LEU A 1066 -49.10 -10.36 -14.81
N PRO A 1067 -50.13 -9.85 -15.51
CA PRO A 1067 -50.11 -8.47 -16.02
C PRO A 1067 -49.95 -7.44 -14.90
N ARG A 1068 -50.72 -7.59 -13.80
CA ARG A 1068 -50.63 -6.70 -12.63
C ARG A 1068 -49.26 -6.77 -11.97
N MET A 1069 -48.65 -7.96 -11.88
CA MET A 1069 -47.30 -8.13 -11.32
C MET A 1069 -46.25 -7.42 -12.17
N ILE A 1070 -46.30 -7.58 -13.49
CA ILE A 1070 -45.40 -6.90 -14.43
C ILE A 1070 -45.56 -5.38 -14.34
N ASP A 1071 -46.79 -4.87 -14.34
CA ASP A 1071 -47.07 -3.44 -14.25
C ASP A 1071 -46.55 -2.85 -12.92
N HIS A 1072 -46.81 -3.55 -11.81
CA HIS A 1072 -46.31 -3.16 -10.49
C HIS A 1072 -44.77 -3.09 -10.46
N MET A 1073 -44.09 -4.14 -10.93
CA MET A 1073 -42.63 -4.18 -10.95
C MET A 1073 -42.03 -3.12 -11.87
N THR A 1074 -42.61 -2.96 -13.07
CA THR A 1074 -42.19 -1.95 -14.04
C THR A 1074 -42.30 -0.54 -13.46
N LEU A 1075 -43.44 -0.22 -12.83
CA LEU A 1075 -43.67 1.08 -12.19
C LEU A 1075 -42.61 1.38 -11.13
N HIS A 1076 -42.29 0.41 -10.26
CA HIS A 1076 -41.32 0.61 -9.20
C HIS A 1076 -39.88 0.64 -9.71
N LEU A 1077 -39.52 -0.17 -10.70
CA LEU A 1077 -38.20 -0.13 -11.32
C LEU A 1077 -37.91 1.20 -12.02
N ILE A 1078 -38.90 1.77 -12.71
CA ILE A 1078 -38.75 3.10 -13.33
C ILE A 1078 -38.49 4.15 -12.24
N LYS A 1079 -39.21 4.10 -11.12
CA LYS A 1079 -38.98 5.01 -9.98
C LYS A 1079 -37.59 4.82 -9.38
N ILE A 1080 -37.16 3.58 -9.15
CA ILE A 1080 -35.83 3.23 -8.64
C ILE A 1080 -34.75 3.79 -9.56
N ALA A 1081 -34.87 3.55 -10.87
CA ALA A 1081 -33.92 4.04 -11.87
C ALA A 1081 -33.86 5.58 -11.93
N SER A 1082 -34.99 6.26 -11.77
CA SER A 1082 -35.05 7.73 -11.73
C SER A 1082 -34.29 8.27 -10.53
N ILE A 1083 -34.60 7.78 -9.32
CA ILE A 1083 -33.96 8.24 -8.08
C ILE A 1083 -32.47 7.90 -8.08
N TYR A 1084 -32.10 6.71 -8.58
CA TYR A 1084 -30.71 6.31 -8.72
C TYR A 1084 -29.91 7.25 -9.64
N LYS A 1085 -30.47 7.66 -10.79
CA LYS A 1085 -29.84 8.66 -11.67
C LYS A 1085 -29.61 9.99 -10.95
N GLU A 1086 -30.54 10.43 -10.11
CA GLU A 1086 -30.40 11.66 -9.33
C GLU A 1086 -29.31 11.54 -8.27
N ILE A 1087 -29.24 10.41 -7.55
CA ILE A 1087 -28.16 10.11 -6.60
C ILE A 1087 -26.80 10.13 -7.31
N GLN A 1088 -26.67 9.48 -8.46
CA GLN A 1088 -25.42 9.47 -9.25
C GLN A 1088 -25.02 10.87 -9.70
N LYS A 1089 -25.99 11.70 -10.09
CA LYS A 1089 -25.73 13.11 -10.44
C LYS A 1089 -25.22 13.89 -9.22
N LEU A 1090 -25.84 13.72 -8.06
CA LEU A 1090 -25.43 14.37 -6.81
C LEU A 1090 -24.01 13.95 -6.41
N ARG A 1091 -23.69 12.66 -6.48
CA ARG A 1091 -22.35 12.10 -6.21
C ARG A 1091 -21.26 12.75 -7.07
N LEU A 1092 -21.56 13.00 -8.35
CA LEU A 1092 -20.60 13.63 -9.27
C LEU A 1092 -20.46 15.14 -9.10
N SER A 1093 -21.47 15.81 -8.52
CA SER A 1093 -21.53 17.28 -8.45
C SER A 1093 -21.09 17.88 -7.12
N GLN A 1094 -20.96 17.10 -6.06
CA GLN A 1094 -20.77 17.59 -4.69
C GLN A 1094 -19.41 17.16 -4.14
N SER A 1095 -18.60 18.13 -3.68
CA SER A 1095 -17.22 17.88 -3.21
C SER A 1095 -17.13 17.17 -1.85
N TYR A 1096 -18.18 17.24 -1.03
CA TYR A 1096 -18.23 16.62 0.31
C TYR A 1096 -18.60 15.13 0.29
N ILE A 1097 -18.89 14.57 -0.89
CA ILE A 1097 -19.28 13.16 -1.04
C ILE A 1097 -18.17 12.22 -0.57
N GLU A 1098 -16.90 12.61 -0.72
CA GLU A 1098 -15.74 11.82 -0.27
C GLU A 1098 -15.81 11.40 1.21
N GLU A 1099 -16.51 12.16 2.07
CA GLU A 1099 -16.62 11.88 3.51
C GLU A 1099 -17.66 10.80 3.86
N ILE A 1100 -18.64 10.56 2.97
CA ILE A 1100 -19.75 9.60 3.19
C ILE A 1100 -19.86 8.55 2.09
N GLU A 1101 -18.95 8.56 1.11
CA GLU A 1101 -19.01 7.71 -0.08
C GLU A 1101 -19.06 6.23 0.27
N ASP A 1102 -18.20 5.75 1.18
CA ASP A 1102 -18.16 4.34 1.58
C ASP A 1102 -19.52 3.85 2.11
N ASP A 1103 -20.23 4.68 2.89
CA ASP A 1103 -21.53 4.33 3.44
C ASP A 1103 -22.67 4.48 2.40
N ILE A 1104 -22.54 5.41 1.45
CA ILE A 1104 -23.44 5.52 0.30
C ILE A 1104 -23.35 4.25 -0.54
N GLU A 1105 -22.14 3.77 -0.84
CA GLU A 1105 -21.92 2.54 -1.60
C GLU A 1105 -22.47 1.33 -0.86
N GLU A 1106 -22.16 1.17 0.43
CA GLU A 1106 -22.69 0.07 1.23
C GLU A 1106 -24.23 0.06 1.29
N GLN A 1107 -24.87 1.24 1.42
CA GLN A 1107 -26.33 1.32 1.40
C GLN A 1107 -26.91 1.00 0.01
N LEU A 1108 -26.24 1.42 -1.07
CA LEU A 1108 -26.65 1.08 -2.44
C LEU A 1108 -26.53 -0.42 -2.69
N GLU A 1109 -25.45 -1.07 -2.27
CA GLU A 1109 -25.29 -2.52 -2.36
C GLU A 1109 -26.36 -3.26 -1.54
N ALA A 1110 -26.73 -2.76 -0.35
CA ALA A 1110 -27.79 -3.37 0.44
C ALA A 1110 -29.19 -3.25 -0.20
N LEU A 1111 -29.45 -2.21 -0.98
CA LEU A 1111 -30.74 -1.96 -1.64
C LEU A 1111 -30.80 -2.53 -3.08
N LEU A 1112 -29.65 -2.60 -3.75
CA LEU A 1112 -29.44 -3.03 -5.13
C LEU A 1112 -28.19 -3.94 -5.24
N PRO A 1113 -28.18 -5.14 -4.61
CA PRO A 1113 -26.96 -5.93 -4.50
C PRO A 1113 -26.40 -6.39 -5.86
N PRO A 1114 -25.07 -6.33 -6.06
CA PRO A 1114 -24.45 -6.94 -7.22
C PRO A 1114 -24.44 -8.47 -7.04
N TYR A 1115 -25.13 -9.19 -7.93
CA TYR A 1115 -24.95 -10.63 -8.16
C TYR A 1115 -25.43 -11.60 -7.06
N GLU A 1116 -26.73 -11.96 -7.08
CA GLU A 1116 -27.34 -13.27 -6.75
C GLU A 1116 -28.82 -13.22 -7.17
N LYS A 1117 -29.41 -14.33 -7.65
CA LYS A 1117 -30.83 -14.38 -8.10
C LYS A 1117 -31.70 -15.15 -7.10
N PRO A 1118 -32.92 -14.67 -6.77
CA PRO A 1118 -33.51 -13.39 -7.14
C PRO A 1118 -32.92 -12.19 -6.36
N LEU A 1119 -32.95 -11.01 -6.97
CA LEU A 1119 -32.34 -9.76 -6.47
C LEU A 1119 -33.32 -8.99 -5.58
N PHE A 1120 -34.61 -9.06 -5.93
CA PHE A 1120 -35.68 -8.38 -5.23
C PHE A 1120 -36.68 -9.37 -4.64
N GLN A 1121 -37.28 -9.02 -3.51
CA GLN A 1121 -38.51 -9.64 -3.03
C GLN A 1121 -39.69 -8.82 -3.55
N TYR A 1122 -40.70 -9.47 -4.14
CA TYR A 1122 -41.84 -8.80 -4.78
C TYR A 1122 -42.50 -7.75 -3.86
N ASP A 1123 -42.80 -8.14 -2.61
CA ASP A 1123 -43.43 -7.27 -1.62
C ASP A 1123 -42.54 -6.12 -1.12
N LYS A 1124 -41.21 -6.25 -1.25
CA LYS A 1124 -40.26 -5.24 -0.77
C LYS A 1124 -39.90 -4.20 -1.82
N LEU A 1125 -40.10 -4.52 -3.10
CA LEU A 1125 -39.79 -3.66 -4.24
C LEU A 1125 -40.45 -2.28 -4.13
N GLN A 1126 -41.65 -2.20 -3.57
CA GLN A 1126 -42.37 -0.94 -3.36
C GLN A 1126 -41.70 0.02 -2.35
N PHE A 1127 -40.87 -0.51 -1.44
CA PHE A 1127 -40.21 0.30 -0.39
C PHE A 1127 -38.83 0.81 -0.83
N ILE A 1128 -38.17 0.17 -1.81
CA ILE A 1128 -36.86 0.58 -2.30
C ILE A 1128 -36.83 2.05 -2.76
N PRO A 1129 -37.81 2.57 -3.54
CA PRO A 1129 -37.85 4.00 -3.89
C PRO A 1129 -37.80 4.92 -2.67
N LYS A 1130 -38.49 4.58 -1.58
CA LYS A 1130 -38.50 5.39 -0.35
C LYS A 1130 -37.12 5.42 0.30
N TYR A 1131 -36.44 4.28 0.37
CA TYR A 1131 -35.11 4.20 0.98
C TYR A 1131 -34.03 4.89 0.13
N LEU A 1132 -34.15 4.83 -1.20
CA LEU A 1132 -33.29 5.60 -2.10
C LEU A 1132 -33.57 7.11 -1.99
N GLU A 1133 -34.83 7.53 -1.86
CA GLU A 1133 -35.15 8.95 -1.62
C GLU A 1133 -34.59 9.43 -0.27
N ALA A 1134 -34.60 8.57 0.76
CA ALA A 1134 -33.97 8.88 2.04
C ALA A 1134 -32.45 9.07 1.92
N LEU A 1135 -31.78 8.22 1.14
CA LEU A 1135 -30.35 8.35 0.83
C LEU A 1135 -30.07 9.65 0.05
N LYS A 1136 -30.88 9.97 -0.96
CA LYS A 1136 -30.79 11.22 -1.70
C LYS A 1136 -30.93 12.44 -0.79
N LEU A 1137 -31.94 12.46 0.08
CA LEU A 1137 -32.16 13.55 1.03
C LEU A 1137 -31.01 13.70 2.03
N ARG A 1138 -30.40 12.59 2.46
CA ARG A 1138 -29.19 12.63 3.28
C ARG A 1138 -28.06 13.33 2.54
N ILE A 1139 -27.79 12.94 1.29
CA ILE A 1139 -26.74 13.53 0.45
C ILE A 1139 -26.97 15.04 0.24
N GLU A 1140 -28.21 15.45 0.00
CA GLU A 1140 -28.56 16.86 -0.20
C GLU A 1140 -28.41 17.70 1.07
N LYS A 1141 -28.72 17.13 2.25
CA LYS A 1141 -28.71 17.85 3.54
C LYS A 1141 -27.41 17.69 4.32
N TYR A 1142 -26.51 16.82 3.88
CA TYR A 1142 -25.26 16.50 4.58
C TYR A 1142 -24.45 17.74 4.99
N PRO A 1143 -24.20 18.73 4.11
CA PRO A 1143 -23.39 19.91 4.47
C PRO A 1143 -23.98 20.74 5.63
N GLN A 1144 -25.29 20.67 5.84
CA GLN A 1144 -25.99 21.43 6.87
C GLN A 1144 -26.16 20.64 8.18
N ARG A 1145 -25.79 19.35 8.20
CA ARG A 1145 -26.10 18.42 9.30
C ARG A 1145 -24.97 17.44 9.61
N ILE A 1146 -23.71 17.82 9.38
CA ILE A 1146 -22.53 16.93 9.51
C ILE A 1146 -22.46 16.26 10.89
N ASP A 1147 -22.53 17.03 11.98
CA ASP A 1147 -22.43 16.48 13.34
C ASP A 1147 -23.58 15.50 13.66
N HIS A 1148 -24.79 15.84 13.23
CA HIS A 1148 -25.95 14.98 13.41
C HIS A 1148 -25.86 13.69 12.58
N ASP A 1149 -25.32 13.80 11.36
CA ASP A 1149 -25.08 12.65 10.48
C ASP A 1149 -24.06 11.69 11.10
N GLN A 1150 -22.94 12.21 11.59
CA GLN A 1150 -21.90 11.45 12.28
C GLN A 1150 -22.43 10.72 13.53
N GLU A 1151 -23.28 11.37 14.33
CA GLU A 1151 -23.92 10.73 15.48
C GLU A 1151 -24.86 9.59 15.05
N CYS A 1152 -25.73 9.88 14.08
CA CYS A 1152 -26.70 8.91 13.57
C CYS A 1152 -26.02 7.68 12.93
N ILE A 1153 -24.96 7.90 12.15
CA ILE A 1153 -24.27 6.81 11.47
C ILE A 1153 -23.48 5.94 12.45
N SER A 1154 -22.91 6.52 13.50
CA SER A 1154 -22.27 5.77 14.58
C SER A 1154 -23.28 4.86 15.30
N GLN A 1155 -24.46 5.38 15.63
CA GLN A 1155 -25.53 4.59 16.25
C GLN A 1155 -26.06 3.48 15.33
N TYR A 1156 -26.19 3.77 14.04
CA TYR A 1156 -26.57 2.79 13.02
C TYR A 1156 -25.55 1.66 12.90
N ASN A 1157 -24.25 2.00 12.74
CA ASN A 1157 -23.17 1.03 12.56
C ASN A 1157 -23.06 0.07 13.75
N ARG A 1158 -23.30 0.55 14.99
CA ARG A 1158 -23.34 -0.32 16.18
C ARG A 1158 -24.38 -1.45 16.08
N ILE A 1159 -25.54 -1.19 15.47
CA ILE A 1159 -26.60 -2.21 15.31
C ILE A 1159 -26.33 -3.06 14.08
N LYS A 1160 -25.95 -2.42 12.97
CA LYS A 1160 -25.60 -3.11 11.71
C LYS A 1160 -24.52 -4.16 11.95
N ASN A 1161 -23.44 -3.82 12.67
CA ASN A 1161 -22.31 -4.72 12.87
C ASN A 1161 -22.71 -5.99 13.66
N LYS A 1162 -23.63 -5.88 14.63
CA LYS A 1162 -24.18 -7.07 15.33
C LYS A 1162 -24.95 -7.97 14.37
N TRP A 1163 -25.73 -7.37 13.47
CA TRP A 1163 -26.47 -8.10 12.45
C TRP A 1163 -25.52 -8.79 11.46
N VAL A 1164 -24.52 -8.08 10.96
CA VAL A 1164 -23.49 -8.62 10.04
C VAL A 1164 -22.76 -9.80 10.66
N GLU A 1165 -22.25 -9.67 11.90
CA GLU A 1165 -21.55 -10.75 12.59
C GLU A 1165 -22.41 -12.03 12.71
N LYS A 1166 -23.69 -11.89 13.04
CA LYS A 1166 -24.59 -13.04 13.17
C LYS A 1166 -24.95 -13.67 11.83
N VAL A 1167 -25.17 -12.84 10.81
CA VAL A 1167 -25.48 -13.31 9.45
C VAL A 1167 -24.28 -14.01 8.83
N LEU A 1168 -23.06 -13.47 9.01
CA LEU A 1168 -21.82 -14.15 8.62
C LEU A 1168 -21.70 -15.50 9.32
N GLY A 1169 -22.07 -15.59 10.60
CA GLY A 1169 -22.14 -16.86 11.31
C GLY A 1169 -23.12 -17.87 10.70
N PHE A 1170 -24.26 -17.45 10.13
CA PHE A 1170 -25.13 -18.37 9.39
C PHE A 1170 -24.49 -18.84 8.08
N VAL A 1171 -23.85 -17.92 7.34
CA VAL A 1171 -23.20 -18.22 6.05
C VAL A 1171 -21.99 -19.13 6.22
N GLU A 1172 -21.09 -18.83 7.17
CA GLU A 1172 -19.88 -19.63 7.45
C GLU A 1172 -20.21 -21.05 7.92
N ASN A 1173 -21.39 -21.26 8.52
CA ASN A 1173 -21.86 -22.55 8.99
C ASN A 1173 -22.84 -23.24 8.00
N GLU A 1174 -22.98 -22.70 6.77
CA GLU A 1174 -23.91 -23.20 5.74
C GLU A 1174 -25.36 -23.37 6.27
N LEU A 1175 -25.79 -22.51 7.19
CA LEU A 1175 -27.14 -22.50 7.75
C LEU A 1175 -28.05 -21.54 6.98
N GLU A 1176 -29.31 -21.94 6.79
CA GLU A 1176 -30.33 -21.05 6.23
C GLU A 1176 -30.55 -19.86 7.18
N ILE A 1177 -30.44 -18.64 6.64
CA ILE A 1177 -30.63 -17.41 7.41
C ILE A 1177 -32.12 -17.32 7.75
N PRO A 1178 -32.49 -17.31 9.05
CA PRO A 1178 -33.90 -17.26 9.41
C PRO A 1178 -34.56 -15.97 8.94
N GLU A 1179 -35.82 -16.06 8.51
CA GLU A 1179 -36.58 -14.94 7.92
C GLU A 1179 -36.61 -13.69 8.83
N ALA A 1180 -36.56 -13.86 10.15
CA ALA A 1180 -36.47 -12.76 11.10
C ALA A 1180 -35.21 -11.89 10.89
N TYR A 1181 -34.06 -12.49 10.56
CA TYR A 1181 -32.81 -11.77 10.28
C TYR A 1181 -32.83 -11.11 8.90
N ILE A 1182 -33.47 -11.71 7.91
CA ILE A 1182 -33.72 -11.09 6.58
C ILE A 1182 -34.63 -9.87 6.75
N ASN A 1183 -35.70 -10.00 7.52
CA ASN A 1183 -36.61 -8.89 7.82
C ASN A 1183 -35.94 -7.77 8.63
N PHE A 1184 -34.96 -8.10 9.49
CA PHE A 1184 -34.21 -7.12 10.27
C PHE A 1184 -33.36 -6.17 9.40
N GLN A 1185 -32.86 -6.63 8.25
CA GLN A 1185 -32.17 -5.79 7.26
C GLN A 1185 -33.05 -4.65 6.76
N TRP A 1186 -34.33 -4.90 6.50
CA TRP A 1186 -35.29 -3.87 6.10
C TRP A 1186 -35.59 -2.89 7.24
N LYS A 1187 -35.53 -3.33 8.49
CA LYS A 1187 -35.64 -2.44 9.65
C LYS A 1187 -34.42 -1.52 9.78
N LEU A 1188 -33.23 -1.97 9.41
CA LEU A 1188 -32.05 -1.10 9.33
C LEU A 1188 -32.24 0.04 8.31
N GLN A 1189 -32.88 -0.23 7.17
CA GLN A 1189 -33.22 0.82 6.20
C GLN A 1189 -34.29 1.77 6.74
N GLU A 1190 -35.29 1.26 7.47
CA GLU A 1190 -36.29 2.10 8.13
C GLU A 1190 -35.68 2.98 9.24
N LEU A 1191 -34.64 2.50 9.94
CA LEU A 1191 -33.89 3.29 10.91
C LEU A 1191 -33.14 4.44 10.23
N ARG A 1192 -32.53 4.19 9.06
CA ARG A 1192 -31.90 5.25 8.24
C ARG A 1192 -32.91 6.34 7.84
N VAL A 1193 -34.15 5.98 7.50
CA VAL A 1193 -35.22 6.97 7.26
C VAL A 1193 -35.45 7.84 8.49
N SER A 1194 -35.52 7.23 9.69
CA SER A 1194 -35.74 7.96 10.94
C SER A 1194 -34.61 8.94 11.30
N PHE A 1195 -33.39 8.63 10.88
CA PHE A 1195 -32.21 9.46 11.11
C PHE A 1195 -32.07 10.56 10.07
N PHE A 1196 -32.05 10.19 8.79
CA PHE A 1196 -31.61 11.09 7.74
C PHE A 1196 -32.76 11.74 6.95
N ALA A 1197 -33.96 11.18 7.02
CA ALA A 1197 -35.08 11.60 6.18
C ALA A 1197 -36.44 11.55 6.92
N GLN A 1198 -36.53 12.19 8.09
CA GLN A 1198 -37.74 12.19 8.95
C GLN A 1198 -39.02 12.65 8.22
N GLU A 1199 -38.88 13.53 7.22
CA GLU A 1199 -39.99 14.03 6.40
C GLU A 1199 -40.66 12.96 5.55
N LEU A 1200 -39.96 11.88 5.20
CA LEU A 1200 -40.55 10.74 4.48
C LEU A 1200 -41.44 9.87 5.38
N LYS A 1201 -41.36 10.07 6.71
CA LYS A 1201 -42.03 9.31 7.78
C LYS A 1201 -41.68 7.81 7.76
N THR A 1202 -41.56 7.23 8.95
CA THR A 1202 -41.31 5.78 9.06
C THR A 1202 -42.59 4.97 8.92
N ASN A 1203 -42.54 3.80 8.28
CA ASN A 1203 -43.68 2.90 8.07
C ASN A 1203 -44.24 2.36 9.39
N TYR A 1204 -43.39 2.24 10.40
CA TYR A 1204 -43.75 1.89 11.76
C TYR A 1204 -42.78 2.57 12.73
N PRO A 1205 -43.14 2.71 14.02
CA PRO A 1205 -42.31 3.40 14.99
C PRO A 1205 -40.97 2.67 15.23
N ILE A 1206 -39.84 3.25 14.79
CA ILE A 1206 -38.50 2.66 14.92
C ILE A 1206 -37.54 3.55 15.71
N SER A 1207 -36.59 2.94 16.44
CA SER A 1207 -35.49 3.61 17.16
C SER A 1207 -34.41 2.61 17.52
N VAL A 1208 -33.20 3.08 17.84
CA VAL A 1208 -32.08 2.26 18.32
C VAL A 1208 -32.48 1.35 19.49
N LYS A 1209 -33.22 1.89 20.47
CA LYS A 1209 -33.67 1.13 21.64
C LYS A 1209 -34.65 0.01 21.28
N ARG A 1210 -35.52 0.23 20.28
CA ARG A 1210 -36.44 -0.81 19.78
C ARG A 1210 -35.69 -1.89 19.01
N MET A 1211 -34.73 -1.48 18.18
CA MET A 1211 -33.86 -2.40 17.43
C MET A 1211 -33.04 -3.29 18.37
N ASP A 1212 -32.42 -2.75 19.42
CA ASP A 1212 -31.68 -3.54 20.42
C ASP A 1212 -32.59 -4.52 21.17
N LYS A 1213 -33.82 -4.10 21.54
CA LYS A 1213 -34.79 -4.97 22.21
C LYS A 1213 -35.24 -6.13 21.32
N GLU A 1214 -35.50 -5.84 20.04
CA GLU A 1214 -35.87 -6.84 19.06
C GLU A 1214 -34.71 -7.80 18.77
N TRP A 1215 -33.49 -7.28 18.62
CA TRP A 1215 -32.28 -8.09 18.49
C TRP A 1215 -32.09 -9.07 19.65
N ALA A 1216 -32.26 -8.58 20.89
CA ALA A 1216 -32.20 -9.43 22.09
C ALA A 1216 -33.33 -10.47 22.15
N GLN A 1217 -34.50 -10.18 21.57
CA GLN A 1217 -35.58 -11.15 21.47
C GLN A 1217 -35.26 -12.21 20.42
N MET A 1218 -34.80 -11.82 19.23
CA MET A 1218 -34.41 -12.74 18.16
C MET A 1218 -33.29 -13.69 18.59
N LEU A 1219 -32.32 -13.22 19.38
CA LEU A 1219 -31.27 -14.07 19.95
C LEU A 1219 -31.83 -15.11 20.94
N ARG A 1220 -32.87 -14.76 21.71
CA ARG A 1220 -33.54 -15.68 22.65
C ARG A 1220 -34.47 -16.66 21.98
N ASP A 1221 -35.10 -16.27 20.87
CA ASP A 1221 -35.99 -17.16 20.11
C ASP A 1221 -35.21 -18.15 19.24
N TYR A 1222 -33.92 -17.88 18.98
CA TYR A 1222 -33.03 -18.74 18.21
C TYR A 1222 -32.12 -19.64 19.08
N GLN A 1223 -31.90 -19.29 20.34
CA GLN A 1223 -31.30 -20.16 21.36
C GLN A 1223 -32.35 -21.12 21.90
#